data_AF-A0A971LGI0-F1
#
_entry.id   AF-A0A971LGI0-F1
#
_cell.length_a   1.000
_cell.length_b   1.000
_cell.length_c   1.000
_cell.angle_alpha   90.00
_cell.angle_beta   90.00
_cell.angle_gamma   90.00
#
_symmetry.space_group_name_H-M   'P 1'
#
loop_
_entity.id
_entity.type
_entity.pdbx_description
1 polymer ?
#
loop_
_entity_poly.entity_id
_entity_poly.type
_entity_poly.pdbx_seq_one_letter_code
_entity_poly.pdbx_strand_id
1 'polypeptide(L)'
;MSMTKTRAFVIVLMMCFLMTNLLFGQTVSADPVSASSELYADGGSITNAGLDLSAEDAPTVPTRYVAGEGYIDWDPASSVLTMYNADVLINETAGPLQKALITLPENDVTIILEGENSIMRNYPEGVSSEAEYAELIQQGELVWASEGGEALEDVKEHSITIDGSGSLVVGSGDGELLIATDGTLLMKNGYLTASENCDASMILNIARFEQTGGRIYMNRGISVFEDISISGGYIIGAGKEFSALMTYGDISISGGVVDIAPANMACLLYVSGNFSHTGGQLRALIGRLDVTSFSINFSSYGDIAALENKSDGTRDLTAKTQIFMRLNPEKLIMNSYLISEGNSLTLPTDSRLTIEIMPGQELGDCLINEGTLINDGQIRIRLDFEDTRNNHDDIAAMAVEVAALVDLASTGQIVIGDIENDYLFSNRGEQIIKIADTVEINTSTFFDVDGMRFFQEGDDYVLELDNINLSGGLTLPSNTPIIIRSSGTALISSIVFDNVYACDLTFAGGGVITVNSSLSSPNNDDIISVIGGTRVHVNGGISIGASGGANGNLVVSGEGSRLVVDSENGSAFYGGQVIVSDGAELIVNAGSGRGVVANGGNVSITNGSKLTANCEYGVYIQNGSLVVDETSTLITNGTMAPFCIVDTTGDKSQSEVLSLPFIPEGTAITYVTGTMEGYGPLRNYWSLIPLGGTLAVSGENSEPVTLTGTVRGLVT
;
A
#
# COMPACT_ATOMS: atom_id res chain seq x y z
N MET A 1 -40.56 41.32 -15.17
CA MET A 1 -41.30 40.23 -14.52
C MET A 1 -40.25 39.38 -13.79
N SER A 2 -40.32 39.30 -12.46
CA SER A 2 -39.72 38.28 -11.56
C SER A 2 -38.29 37.76 -11.91
N MET A 3 -37.22 37.90 -11.13
CA MET A 3 -37.11 37.66 -9.68
C MET A 3 -35.74 38.19 -9.19
N THR A 4 -35.70 39.41 -8.66
CA THR A 4 -34.55 40.00 -7.95
C THR A 4 -34.88 39.99 -6.45
N LYS A 5 -35.04 38.80 -5.84
CA LYS A 5 -35.55 38.68 -4.46
C LYS A 5 -34.92 37.61 -3.56
N THR A 6 -33.70 37.14 -3.87
CA THR A 6 -33.03 36.14 -2.99
C THR A 6 -31.71 36.64 -2.39
N ARG A 7 -31.18 37.80 -2.81
CA ARG A 7 -29.97 38.40 -2.21
C ARG A 7 -30.21 39.47 -1.14
N ALA A 8 -31.47 39.86 -0.92
CA ALA A 8 -31.83 40.83 0.13
C ALA A 8 -32.12 40.21 1.50
N PHE A 9 -32.25 38.88 1.60
CA PHE A 9 -32.61 38.21 2.87
C PHE A 9 -31.41 37.77 3.70
N VAL A 10 -30.22 37.63 3.10
CA VAL A 10 -28.99 37.23 3.82
C VAL A 10 -28.26 38.42 4.44
N ILE A 11 -28.39 39.62 3.84
CA ILE A 11 -27.74 40.85 4.35
C ILE A 11 -28.52 41.45 5.53
N VAL A 12 -29.84 41.23 5.62
CA VAL A 12 -30.66 41.71 6.75
C VAL A 12 -30.49 40.84 8.00
N LEU A 13 -30.19 39.54 7.86
CA LEU A 13 -29.95 38.66 9.01
C LEU A 13 -28.55 38.86 9.63
N MET A 14 -27.51 39.16 8.83
CA MET A 14 -26.17 39.51 9.34
C MET A 14 -26.12 40.92 9.96
N MET A 15 -26.93 41.88 9.49
CA MET A 15 -27.01 43.20 10.13
C MET A 15 -27.82 43.21 11.44
N CYS A 16 -28.73 42.26 11.66
CA CYS A 16 -29.38 42.07 12.96
C CYS A 16 -28.50 41.37 14.00
N PHE A 17 -27.45 40.64 13.60
CA PHE A 17 -26.49 40.03 14.53
C PHE A 17 -25.33 40.97 14.90
N LEU A 18 -25.02 41.96 14.04
CA LEU A 18 -23.97 42.96 14.31
C LEU A 18 -24.47 44.22 15.06
N MET A 19 -25.79 44.48 15.09
CA MET A 19 -26.34 45.65 15.82
C MET A 19 -26.75 45.37 17.27
N THR A 20 -26.82 44.11 17.72
CA THR A 20 -27.09 43.78 19.13
C THR A 20 -25.83 43.87 20.00
N ASN A 21 -24.63 43.78 19.42
CA ASN A 21 -23.35 43.83 20.14
C ASN A 21 -22.72 45.24 20.23
N LEU A 22 -23.38 46.29 19.74
CA LEU A 22 -22.79 47.64 19.66
C LEU A 22 -23.57 48.76 20.38
N LEU A 23 -24.54 48.43 21.25
CA LEU A 23 -25.40 49.43 21.91
C LEU A 23 -25.45 49.39 23.44
N PHE A 24 -24.54 48.66 24.10
CA PHE A 24 -24.27 48.81 25.54
C PHE A 24 -22.78 48.77 25.86
N GLY A 25 -22.04 49.69 25.22
CA GLY A 25 -20.74 50.14 25.75
C GLY A 25 -20.97 51.17 26.86
N GLN A 26 -21.16 50.70 28.10
CA GLN A 26 -20.84 51.49 29.28
C GLN A 26 -20.04 50.63 30.24
N THR A 27 -18.73 50.93 30.29
CA THR A 27 -17.87 50.63 31.43
C THR A 27 -18.50 51.21 32.69
N VAL A 28 -19.09 50.35 33.51
CA VAL A 28 -19.30 50.62 34.93
C VAL A 28 -18.46 49.58 35.65
N SER A 29 -17.35 50.02 36.23
CA SER A 29 -16.72 49.31 37.34
C SER A 29 -17.72 49.32 38.49
N ALA A 30 -18.45 48.23 38.65
CA ALA A 30 -19.20 47.95 39.85
C ALA A 30 -18.62 46.64 40.40
N ASP A 31 -18.17 46.70 41.65
CA ASP A 31 -17.77 45.55 42.44
C ASP A 31 -18.74 44.36 42.25
N PRO A 32 -18.24 43.11 42.21
CA PRO A 32 -19.11 41.94 42.24
C PRO A 32 -19.73 41.83 43.64
N VAL A 33 -20.87 42.50 43.84
CA VAL A 33 -21.76 42.24 44.97
C VAL A 33 -22.77 41.20 44.49
N SER A 34 -22.45 39.94 44.80
CA SER A 34 -23.36 38.86 45.18
C SER A 34 -24.83 38.95 44.70
N ALA A 35 -25.22 38.09 43.75
CA ALA A 35 -26.60 37.60 43.66
C ALA A 35 -26.74 36.34 42.77
N SER A 36 -25.91 35.33 43.01
CA SER A 36 -26.26 33.91 42.75
C SER A 36 -25.46 32.93 43.62
N SER A 37 -24.82 33.41 44.69
CA SER A 37 -23.90 32.66 45.56
C SER A 37 -24.60 31.82 46.64
N GLU A 38 -25.84 31.39 46.46
CA GLU A 38 -26.61 30.67 47.50
C GLU A 38 -27.03 29.25 47.10
N LEU A 39 -26.24 28.53 46.30
CA LEU A 39 -26.51 27.11 46.03
C LEU A 39 -25.40 26.15 46.47
N TYR A 40 -24.19 26.63 46.78
CA TYR A 40 -23.08 25.79 47.22
C TYR A 40 -22.57 26.22 48.59
N ALA A 41 -22.41 25.26 49.50
CA ALA A 41 -21.65 25.45 50.73
C ALA A 41 -20.16 25.68 50.40
N ASP A 42 -19.47 26.44 51.24
CA ASP A 42 -18.03 26.65 51.12
C ASP A 42 -17.27 25.41 51.59
N GLY A 43 -16.60 24.72 50.66
CA GLY A 43 -15.75 23.56 50.91
C GLY A 43 -14.30 23.92 51.25
N GLY A 44 -13.94 25.21 51.18
CA GLY A 44 -12.57 25.69 51.35
C GLY A 44 -11.71 25.55 50.10
N SER A 45 -10.41 25.81 50.23
CA SER A 45 -9.43 25.65 49.15
C SER A 45 -8.87 24.24 49.13
N ILE A 46 -8.73 23.65 47.94
CA ILE A 46 -7.99 22.39 47.75
C ILE A 46 -6.53 22.70 48.05
N THR A 47 -5.98 22.00 49.03
CA THR A 47 -4.59 22.15 49.46
C THR A 47 -3.78 20.92 49.04
N ASN A 48 -2.52 20.84 49.49
CA ASN A 48 -1.64 19.69 49.24
C ASN A 48 -2.15 18.35 49.80
N ALA A 49 -3.28 18.33 50.52
CA ALA A 49 -3.95 17.13 50.99
C ALA A 49 -4.92 16.50 49.95
N GLY A 50 -5.15 17.15 48.81
CA GLY A 50 -6.13 16.72 47.82
C GLY A 50 -7.59 16.99 48.23
N LEU A 51 -8.52 16.46 47.44
CA LEU A 51 -9.96 16.50 47.67
C LEU A 51 -10.48 15.08 47.94
N ASP A 52 -10.83 14.77 49.19
CA ASP A 52 -11.30 13.44 49.58
C ASP A 52 -12.84 13.44 49.70
N LEU A 53 -13.52 12.84 48.71
CA LEU A 53 -14.97 12.66 48.68
C LEU A 53 -15.40 11.22 49.02
N SER A 54 -14.46 10.32 49.37
CA SER A 54 -14.79 8.93 49.72
C SER A 54 -15.11 8.70 51.19
N ALA A 55 -14.76 9.66 52.05
CA ALA A 55 -14.96 9.55 53.49
C ALA A 55 -16.45 9.59 53.91
N GLU A 56 -16.76 9.04 55.09
CA GLU A 56 -18.04 9.25 55.80
C GLU A 56 -18.41 10.73 55.97
N ASP A 57 -17.42 11.63 55.85
CA ASP A 57 -17.53 13.07 55.96
C ASP A 57 -17.69 13.80 54.59
N ALA A 58 -17.93 13.08 53.49
CA ALA A 58 -18.22 13.71 52.20
C ALA A 58 -19.39 14.71 52.33
N PRO A 59 -19.35 15.88 51.68
CA PRO A 59 -20.41 16.85 51.82
C PRO A 59 -21.75 16.27 51.36
N THR A 60 -22.76 16.40 52.22
CA THR A 60 -24.15 15.95 51.94
C THR A 60 -25.01 17.04 51.29
N VAL A 61 -24.42 18.22 51.08
CA VAL A 61 -25.03 19.34 50.36
C VAL A 61 -24.09 19.77 49.23
N PRO A 62 -24.61 20.40 48.15
CA PRO A 62 -23.76 20.92 47.10
C PRO A 62 -22.67 21.83 47.67
N THR A 63 -21.41 21.57 47.33
CA THR A 63 -20.24 22.21 47.96
C THR A 63 -19.24 22.66 46.89
N ARG A 64 -18.69 23.86 47.04
CA ARG A 64 -17.71 24.45 46.12
C ARG A 64 -16.34 24.55 46.78
N TYR A 65 -15.32 24.07 46.09
CA TYR A 65 -13.92 24.10 46.49
C TYR A 65 -13.12 25.01 45.58
N VAL A 66 -12.24 25.85 46.14
CA VAL A 66 -11.33 26.69 45.34
C VAL A 66 -10.14 25.84 44.86
N ALA A 67 -9.84 25.89 43.56
CA ALA A 67 -8.79 25.08 42.92
C ALA A 67 -7.99 25.92 41.91
N GLY A 68 -6.85 26.47 42.35
CA GLY A 68 -6.06 27.40 41.53
C GLY A 68 -6.80 28.71 41.23
N GLU A 69 -6.85 29.11 39.96
CA GLU A 69 -7.66 30.26 39.51
C GLU A 69 -9.15 29.92 39.30
N GLY A 70 -9.51 28.63 39.39
CA GLY A 70 -10.85 28.11 39.21
C GLY A 70 -11.45 27.47 40.47
N TYR A 71 -12.40 26.57 40.26
CA TYR A 71 -13.11 25.89 41.34
C TYR A 71 -13.61 24.48 40.93
N ILE A 72 -13.90 23.67 41.94
CA ILE A 72 -14.53 22.36 41.80
C ILE A 72 -15.85 22.37 42.60
N ASP A 73 -16.97 22.07 41.94
CA ASP A 73 -18.28 21.92 42.53
C ASP A 73 -18.63 20.44 42.69
N TRP A 74 -18.99 20.03 43.90
CA TRP A 74 -19.52 18.70 44.19
C TRP A 74 -21.02 18.79 44.47
N ASP A 75 -21.84 18.08 43.68
CA ASP A 75 -23.27 17.87 43.94
C ASP A 75 -23.50 16.41 44.38
N PRO A 76 -23.66 16.15 45.69
CA PRO A 76 -23.85 14.79 46.20
C PRO A 76 -25.22 14.20 45.81
N ALA A 77 -26.22 15.02 45.45
CA ALA A 77 -27.55 14.50 45.12
C ALA A 77 -27.60 13.86 43.73
N SER A 78 -26.81 14.40 42.79
CA SER A 78 -26.65 13.87 41.44
C SER A 78 -25.32 13.11 41.25
N SER A 79 -24.45 13.10 42.26
CA SER A 79 -23.08 12.58 42.21
C SER A 79 -22.28 13.19 41.06
N VAL A 80 -22.39 14.52 40.92
CA VAL A 80 -21.73 15.28 39.86
C VAL A 80 -20.59 16.12 40.44
N LEU A 81 -19.39 15.96 39.91
CA LEU A 81 -18.22 16.79 40.17
C LEU A 81 -17.97 17.72 38.98
N THR A 82 -18.22 19.02 39.08
CA THR A 82 -17.94 19.98 38.00
C THR A 82 -16.65 20.74 38.28
N MET A 83 -15.67 20.66 37.38
CA MET A 83 -14.43 21.44 37.45
C MET A 83 -14.50 22.59 36.45
N TYR A 84 -14.26 23.83 36.91
CA TYR A 84 -14.26 25.02 36.09
C TYR A 84 -12.92 25.76 36.19
N ASN A 85 -12.11 25.73 35.12
CA ASN A 85 -10.73 26.26 35.09
C ASN A 85 -9.90 25.87 36.33
N ALA A 86 -10.14 24.68 36.87
CA ALA A 86 -9.55 24.23 38.12
C ALA A 86 -8.10 23.79 37.87
N ASP A 87 -7.16 24.35 38.63
CA ASP A 87 -5.76 23.90 38.63
C ASP A 87 -5.42 23.33 40.01
N VAL A 88 -5.26 22.01 40.06
CA VAL A 88 -4.91 21.25 41.26
C VAL A 88 -3.47 20.77 41.11
N LEU A 89 -2.57 21.52 41.73
CA LEU A 89 -1.14 21.21 41.76
C LEU A 89 -0.69 20.85 43.18
N ILE A 90 -0.11 19.66 43.36
CA ILE A 90 0.52 19.26 44.63
C ILE A 90 2.05 19.23 44.47
N ASN A 91 2.73 20.13 45.19
CA ASN A 91 4.18 20.37 45.10
C ASN A 91 5.01 19.82 46.30
N GLU A 92 4.42 19.06 47.21
CA GLU A 92 5.12 18.70 48.46
C GLU A 92 6.10 17.53 48.35
N THR A 93 7.26 17.70 48.99
CA THR A 93 8.36 16.73 49.09
C THR A 93 8.33 15.91 50.39
N ALA A 94 7.21 15.86 51.12
CA ALA A 94 7.20 15.45 52.53
C ALA A 94 6.22 14.31 52.87
N GLY A 95 6.74 13.08 52.89
CA GLY A 95 6.23 11.97 53.72
C GLY A 95 5.39 10.91 53.00
N PRO A 96 5.29 9.69 53.56
CA PRO A 96 4.54 8.58 52.98
C PRO A 96 3.04 8.81 53.21
N LEU A 97 2.38 9.52 52.30
CA LEU A 97 0.93 9.57 52.23
C LEU A 97 0.47 9.17 50.81
N GLN A 98 0.03 7.92 50.73
CA GLN A 98 -0.58 7.21 49.59
C GLN A 98 -2.02 7.67 49.31
N LYS A 99 -2.31 8.98 49.38
CA LYS A 99 -3.67 9.48 49.08
C LYS A 99 -3.71 10.09 47.68
N ALA A 100 -4.78 9.79 46.96
CA ALA A 100 -5.11 10.39 45.67
C ALA A 100 -5.28 11.90 45.74
N LEU A 101 -5.08 12.56 44.59
CA LEU A 101 -5.32 14.00 44.44
C LEU A 101 -6.79 14.37 44.63
N ILE A 102 -7.67 13.52 44.09
CA ILE A 102 -9.11 13.54 44.30
C ILE A 102 -9.51 12.10 44.61
N THR A 103 -10.12 11.83 45.75
CA THR A 103 -10.72 10.52 46.05
C THR A 103 -12.21 10.64 45.82
N LEU A 104 -12.81 9.76 45.02
CA LEU A 104 -14.26 9.77 44.73
C LEU A 104 -15.01 8.79 45.64
N PRO A 105 -16.29 9.04 45.97
CA PRO A 105 -17.11 8.09 46.75
C PRO A 105 -17.33 6.78 46.00
N GLU A 106 -17.67 5.71 46.72
CA GLU A 106 -17.86 4.36 46.14
C GLU A 106 -18.99 4.27 45.08
N ASN A 107 -19.86 5.27 44.97
CA ASN A 107 -20.96 5.28 44.00
C ASN A 107 -20.57 5.91 42.65
N ASP A 108 -21.36 5.67 41.61
CA ASP A 108 -21.22 6.31 40.29
C ASP A 108 -21.08 7.84 40.40
N VAL A 109 -20.00 8.38 39.82
CA VAL A 109 -19.72 9.82 39.75
C VAL A 109 -19.64 10.29 38.30
N THR A 110 -20.29 11.41 38.00
CA THR A 110 -20.10 12.15 36.75
C THR A 110 -19.16 13.32 36.98
N ILE A 111 -18.02 13.36 36.30
CA ILE A 111 -17.09 14.49 36.29
C ILE A 111 -17.37 15.36 35.06
N ILE A 112 -17.81 16.60 35.27
CA ILE A 112 -18.02 17.59 34.22
C ILE A 112 -16.81 18.53 34.18
N LEU A 113 -16.22 18.73 33.00
CA LEU A 113 -15.08 19.64 32.83
C LEU A 113 -15.48 20.84 31.98
N GLU A 114 -15.36 22.03 32.54
CA GLU A 114 -15.59 23.31 31.88
C GLU A 114 -14.31 24.15 31.88
N GLY A 115 -13.89 24.65 30.72
CA GLY A 115 -12.65 25.42 30.59
C GLY A 115 -11.37 24.56 30.65
N GLU A 116 -10.23 25.19 30.94
CA GLU A 116 -8.91 24.53 31.02
C GLU A 116 -8.65 24.06 32.45
N ASN A 117 -8.77 22.76 32.67
CA ASN A 117 -8.56 22.12 33.96
C ASN A 117 -7.22 21.38 33.96
N SER A 118 -6.55 21.38 35.10
CA SER A 118 -5.23 20.79 35.26
C SER A 118 -5.18 20.05 36.59
N ILE A 119 -4.73 18.80 36.54
CA ILE A 119 -4.53 17.92 37.68
C ILE A 119 -3.07 17.45 37.56
N MET A 120 -2.19 18.03 38.36
CA MET A 120 -0.75 17.81 38.29
C MET A 120 -0.18 17.33 39.63
N ARG A 121 0.60 16.25 39.60
CA ARG A 121 1.33 15.74 40.77
C ARG A 121 2.80 15.45 40.40
N ASN A 122 3.73 15.98 41.19
CA ASN A 122 5.17 15.75 40.98
C ASN A 122 5.70 14.43 41.60
N TYR A 123 4.86 13.40 41.79
CA TYR A 123 5.22 12.10 42.41
C TYR A 123 4.33 10.95 41.81
N PRO A 124 4.67 9.65 42.00
CA PRO A 124 4.33 8.55 41.09
C PRO A 124 2.91 7.96 41.17
N GLU A 125 1.97 8.55 41.90
CA GLU A 125 0.60 8.01 42.01
C GLU A 125 -0.43 9.10 41.64
N GLY A 126 -1.33 8.84 40.69
CA GLY A 126 -2.37 9.79 40.24
C GLY A 126 -3.61 9.86 41.15
N VAL A 127 -4.74 10.29 40.57
CA VAL A 127 -6.08 10.18 41.19
C VAL A 127 -6.40 8.69 41.35
N SER A 128 -6.84 8.27 42.54
CA SER A 128 -7.39 6.93 42.80
C SER A 128 -8.89 7.08 43.05
N SER A 129 -9.70 6.28 42.38
CA SER A 129 -11.14 6.22 42.63
C SER A 129 -11.50 4.88 43.26
N GLU A 130 -12.23 4.89 44.37
CA GLU A 130 -12.95 3.70 44.86
C GLU A 130 -14.39 3.62 44.28
N ALA A 131 -14.73 4.49 43.30
CA ALA A 131 -16.07 4.71 42.75
C ALA A 131 -16.51 3.70 41.67
N GLU A 132 -17.74 3.15 41.78
CA GLU A 132 -18.35 2.15 40.87
C GLU A 132 -18.38 2.52 39.37
N TYR A 133 -18.38 3.82 39.04
CA TYR A 133 -18.40 4.33 37.66
C TYR A 133 -17.91 5.79 37.61
N ALA A 134 -17.11 6.16 36.61
CA ALA A 134 -16.68 7.53 36.38
C ALA A 134 -17.04 7.98 34.95
N GLU A 135 -17.99 8.89 34.80
CA GLU A 135 -18.32 9.51 33.50
C GLU A 135 -17.67 10.89 33.38
N LEU A 136 -16.72 11.05 32.47
CA LEU A 136 -16.08 12.32 32.15
C LEU A 136 -16.83 12.99 30.97
N ILE A 137 -17.69 13.97 31.28
CA ILE A 137 -18.41 14.77 30.28
C ILE A 137 -17.67 16.08 30.09
N GLN A 138 -16.96 16.25 28.97
CA GLN A 138 -16.09 17.40 28.74
C GLN A 138 -16.69 18.46 27.80
N GLN A 139 -16.61 19.73 28.23
CA GLN A 139 -16.65 20.93 27.38
C GLN A 139 -15.32 21.74 27.46
N GLY A 140 -14.20 21.09 27.79
CA GLY A 140 -12.90 21.74 28.05
C GLY A 140 -11.68 20.82 27.95
N GLU A 141 -10.49 21.32 28.26
CA GLU A 141 -9.24 20.54 28.28
C GLU A 141 -8.94 20.09 29.72
N LEU A 142 -8.58 18.83 29.92
CA LEU A 142 -8.00 18.31 31.16
C LEU A 142 -6.59 17.82 30.88
N VAL A 143 -5.60 18.52 31.46
CA VAL A 143 -4.22 18.05 31.48
C VAL A 143 -3.99 17.25 32.76
N TRP A 144 -3.60 16.00 32.58
CA TRP A 144 -3.27 15.09 33.66
C TRP A 144 -1.81 14.68 33.55
N ALA A 145 -0.98 15.14 34.47
CA ALA A 145 0.46 14.87 34.43
C ALA A 145 1.00 14.32 35.76
N SER A 146 1.79 13.23 35.67
CA SER A 146 2.55 12.67 36.79
C SER A 146 4.05 12.61 36.47
N GLU A 147 4.91 13.13 37.35
CA GLU A 147 6.35 12.83 37.25
C GLU A 147 6.62 11.45 37.85
N GLY A 148 6.87 10.44 37.00
CA GLY A 148 7.45 9.15 37.38
C GLY A 148 6.50 8.03 37.82
N GLY A 149 5.20 8.07 37.48
CA GLY A 149 4.29 6.94 37.74
C GLY A 149 2.95 6.99 37.00
N GLU A 150 2.02 6.11 37.37
CA GLU A 150 0.77 5.87 36.64
C GLU A 150 -0.22 7.05 36.80
N ALA A 151 -0.82 7.50 35.70
CA ALA A 151 -1.72 8.65 35.72
C ALA A 151 -3.10 8.29 36.31
N LEU A 152 -3.60 7.09 36.02
CA LEU A 152 -4.82 6.49 36.59
C LEU A 152 -4.52 5.04 36.98
N GLU A 153 -4.32 4.81 38.29
CA GLU A 153 -4.09 3.49 38.89
C GLU A 153 -5.31 3.09 39.73
N ASP A 154 -5.60 1.79 39.76
CA ASP A 154 -6.59 1.17 40.66
C ASP A 154 -8.05 1.61 40.49
N VAL A 155 -8.45 1.97 39.26
CA VAL A 155 -9.88 1.95 38.86
C VAL A 155 -10.33 0.49 38.66
N LYS A 156 -10.21 -0.32 39.71
CA LYS A 156 -10.58 -1.74 39.73
C LYS A 156 -12.10 -1.84 39.56
N GLU A 157 -12.54 -2.57 38.54
CA GLU A 157 -13.95 -2.88 38.18
C GLU A 157 -14.78 -1.81 37.43
N HIS A 158 -14.27 -0.61 37.13
CA HIS A 158 -15.15 0.54 36.76
C HIS A 158 -14.95 1.10 35.35
N SER A 159 -16.01 1.62 34.73
CA SER A 159 -15.93 2.15 33.35
C SER A 159 -15.63 3.66 33.33
N ILE A 160 -14.79 4.08 32.38
CA ILE A 160 -14.46 5.49 32.09
C ILE A 160 -15.15 5.89 30.79
N THR A 161 -16.03 6.88 30.81
CA THR A 161 -16.63 7.45 29.59
C THR A 161 -16.04 8.82 29.30
N ILE A 162 -15.56 9.05 28.06
CA ILE A 162 -15.15 10.36 27.55
C ILE A 162 -16.15 10.81 26.49
N ASP A 163 -17.01 11.77 26.84
CA ASP A 163 -18.01 12.36 25.95
C ASP A 163 -17.86 13.88 25.84
N GLY A 164 -18.28 14.46 24.71
CA GLY A 164 -18.15 15.89 24.42
C GLY A 164 -16.90 16.27 23.62
N SER A 165 -16.64 17.57 23.47
CA SER A 165 -15.58 18.11 22.59
C SER A 165 -14.24 18.34 23.29
N GLY A 166 -14.11 17.89 24.53
CA GLY A 166 -12.91 18.14 25.32
C GLY A 166 -11.70 17.31 24.94
N SER A 167 -10.58 17.67 25.54
CA SER A 167 -9.30 17.00 25.39
C SER A 167 -8.85 16.44 26.74
N LEU A 168 -8.56 15.15 26.81
CA LEU A 168 -7.80 14.53 27.88
C LEU A 168 -6.36 14.40 27.39
N VAL A 169 -5.49 15.24 27.93
CA VAL A 169 -4.04 15.19 27.70
C VAL A 169 -3.43 14.47 28.88
N VAL A 170 -2.84 13.31 28.66
CA VAL A 170 -2.19 12.54 29.73
C VAL A 170 -0.68 12.55 29.49
N GLY A 171 0.11 12.88 30.51
CA GLY A 171 1.57 12.95 30.41
C GLY A 171 2.27 12.31 31.60
N SER A 172 3.43 11.68 31.36
CA SER A 172 4.36 11.34 32.43
C SER A 172 5.79 11.77 32.11
N GLY A 173 6.52 12.22 33.13
CA GLY A 173 7.86 12.80 32.95
C GLY A 173 8.91 11.81 32.44
N ASP A 174 8.85 10.53 32.86
CA ASP A 174 9.86 9.50 32.55
C ASP A 174 9.29 8.05 32.52
N GLY A 175 7.97 7.85 32.62
CA GLY A 175 7.35 6.54 32.88
C GLY A 175 6.44 6.01 31.77
N GLU A 176 5.98 4.76 31.87
CA GLU A 176 4.85 4.29 31.04
C GLU A 176 3.58 5.02 31.50
N LEU A 177 2.85 5.59 30.55
CA LEU A 177 1.58 6.25 30.77
C LEU A 177 0.48 5.18 30.78
N LEU A 178 0.04 4.79 31.97
CA LEU A 178 -1.01 3.79 32.16
C LEU A 178 -2.36 4.48 32.43
N ILE A 179 -3.35 4.22 31.56
CA ILE A 179 -4.75 4.20 31.99
C ILE A 179 -5.04 2.73 32.26
N ALA A 180 -5.04 2.34 33.53
CA ALA A 180 -5.39 0.99 33.96
C ALA A 180 -6.81 0.97 34.51
N THR A 181 -7.66 0.15 33.91
CA THR A 181 -8.97 -0.15 34.50
C THR A 181 -9.40 -1.57 34.16
N ASP A 182 -9.99 -2.27 35.12
CA ASP A 182 -10.63 -3.57 34.85
C ASP A 182 -12.03 -3.41 34.21
N GLY A 183 -12.45 -2.18 33.88
CA GLY A 183 -13.73 -1.87 33.22
C GLY A 183 -13.60 -1.40 31.77
N THR A 184 -14.64 -0.71 31.27
CA THR A 184 -14.71 -0.26 29.87
C THR A 184 -14.24 1.18 29.72
N LEU A 185 -13.34 1.46 28.77
CA LEU A 185 -13.10 2.82 28.28
C LEU A 185 -14.01 3.10 27.08
N LEU A 186 -14.97 4.02 27.25
CA LEU A 186 -15.92 4.43 26.23
C LEU A 186 -15.59 5.83 25.69
N MET A 187 -15.20 5.95 24.43
CA MET A 187 -14.95 7.21 23.75
C MET A 187 -16.04 7.56 22.74
N LYS A 188 -16.74 8.67 22.96
CA LYS A 188 -17.84 9.12 22.09
C LYS A 188 -17.45 10.27 21.17
N ASN A 189 -16.92 11.38 21.70
CA ASN A 189 -16.61 12.57 20.89
C ASN A 189 -15.32 13.30 21.27
N GLY A 190 -14.65 12.88 22.35
CA GLY A 190 -13.50 13.58 22.92
C GLY A 190 -12.17 13.33 22.20
N TYR A 191 -11.14 14.01 22.67
CA TYR A 191 -9.76 13.88 22.21
C TYR A 191 -8.92 13.26 23.34
N LEU A 192 -8.25 12.14 23.07
CA LEU A 192 -7.28 11.53 23.98
C LEU A 192 -5.89 11.61 23.35
N THR A 193 -4.95 12.26 24.02
CA THR A 193 -3.56 12.36 23.54
C THR A 193 -2.57 12.15 24.66
N ALA A 194 -1.42 11.56 24.31
CA ALA A 194 -0.23 11.71 25.12
C ALA A 194 0.28 13.17 25.02
N SER A 195 0.84 13.69 26.11
CA SER A 195 1.52 15.00 26.13
C SER A 195 2.74 15.00 25.21
N GLU A 196 2.98 16.12 24.50
CA GLU A 196 4.05 16.27 23.50
C GLU A 196 5.47 16.12 24.08
N ASN A 197 5.62 16.32 25.40
CA ASN A 197 6.90 16.27 26.11
C ASN A 197 7.21 14.90 26.73
N CYS A 198 6.36 13.91 26.52
CA CYS A 198 6.51 12.60 27.13
C CYS A 198 7.05 11.59 26.11
N ASP A 199 8.27 11.08 26.33
CA ASP A 199 8.78 9.85 25.68
C ASP A 199 8.02 8.59 26.18
N ALA A 200 7.10 8.78 27.12
CA ALA A 200 6.23 7.78 27.71
C ALA A 200 5.37 7.03 26.69
N SER A 201 5.35 5.69 26.81
CA SER A 201 4.36 4.83 26.16
C SER A 201 2.98 5.17 26.70
N MET A 202 2.03 5.68 25.90
CA MET A 202 0.62 5.47 26.28
C MET A 202 0.34 3.98 26.14
N ILE A 203 0.00 3.34 27.25
CA ILE A 203 -0.52 1.99 27.34
C ILE A 203 -1.88 2.11 27.99
N LEU A 204 -2.93 1.92 27.21
CA LEU A 204 -4.24 1.62 27.79
C LEU A 204 -4.16 0.16 28.22
N ASN A 205 -4.41 -0.11 29.50
CA ASN A 205 -4.50 -1.46 30.05
C ASN A 205 -5.91 -1.65 30.60
N ILE A 206 -6.82 -1.95 29.68
CA ILE A 206 -8.26 -1.87 29.93
C ILE A 206 -8.93 -3.21 29.65
N ALA A 207 -9.99 -3.55 30.40
CA ALA A 207 -10.75 -4.76 30.10
C ALA A 207 -11.42 -4.64 28.73
N ARG A 208 -12.14 -3.55 28.47
CA ARG A 208 -12.85 -3.34 27.21
C ARG A 208 -12.67 -1.93 26.65
N PHE A 209 -12.62 -1.80 25.33
CA PHE A 209 -12.52 -0.51 24.65
C PHE A 209 -13.65 -0.32 23.65
N GLU A 210 -14.37 0.79 23.75
CA GLU A 210 -15.42 1.15 22.80
C GLU A 210 -15.22 2.59 22.29
N GLN A 211 -15.16 2.75 20.96
CA GLN A 211 -15.08 4.05 20.32
C GLN A 211 -16.23 4.23 19.31
N THR A 212 -17.04 5.27 19.51
CA THR A 212 -18.13 5.66 18.60
C THR A 212 -17.85 6.97 17.85
N GLY A 213 -16.81 7.71 18.27
CA GLY A 213 -16.35 8.96 17.66
C GLY A 213 -15.10 9.51 18.35
N GLY A 214 -14.84 10.81 18.24
CA GLY A 214 -13.65 11.43 18.85
C GLY A 214 -12.33 11.07 18.15
N ARG A 215 -11.20 11.38 18.80
CA ARG A 215 -9.85 11.09 18.29
C ARG A 215 -8.92 10.59 19.40
N ILE A 216 -8.10 9.61 19.07
CA ILE A 216 -7.01 9.11 19.92
C ILE A 216 -5.71 9.29 19.17
N TYR A 217 -4.73 9.91 19.83
CA TYR A 217 -3.37 10.09 19.33
C TYR A 217 -2.39 9.34 20.24
N MET A 218 -1.68 8.35 19.68
CA MET A 218 -0.93 7.37 20.47
C MET A 218 0.53 7.27 20.06
N ASN A 219 1.46 7.37 21.01
CA ASN A 219 2.89 7.22 20.69
C ASN A 219 3.37 5.76 20.61
N ARG A 220 2.70 4.79 21.28
CA ARG A 220 3.14 3.38 21.33
C ARG A 220 2.06 2.32 21.17
N GLY A 221 0.96 2.31 21.94
CA GLY A 221 -0.09 1.34 21.66
C GLY A 221 -1.26 1.24 22.64
N ILE A 222 -2.20 0.35 22.30
CA ILE A 222 -3.35 -0.02 23.14
C ILE A 222 -3.24 -1.50 23.46
N SER A 223 -3.42 -1.88 24.72
CA SER A 223 -3.51 -3.26 25.19
C SER A 223 -4.84 -3.50 25.89
N VAL A 224 -5.71 -4.31 25.30
CA VAL A 224 -7.02 -4.63 25.85
C VAL A 224 -7.08 -6.09 26.28
N PHE A 225 -7.68 -6.40 27.42
CA PHE A 225 -7.80 -7.79 27.87
C PHE A 225 -8.97 -8.53 27.22
N GLU A 226 -10.05 -7.83 26.88
CA GLU A 226 -11.26 -8.38 26.26
C GLU A 226 -11.49 -7.76 24.88
N ASP A 227 -12.56 -7.00 24.65
CA ASP A 227 -12.95 -6.61 23.30
C ASP A 227 -12.60 -5.16 22.96
N ILE A 228 -12.22 -4.94 21.69
CA ILE A 228 -12.05 -3.63 21.06
C ILE A 228 -13.18 -3.44 20.05
N SER A 229 -14.03 -2.43 20.25
CA SER A 229 -15.11 -2.08 19.35
C SER A 229 -14.95 -0.64 18.84
N ILE A 230 -14.78 -0.47 17.52
CA ILE A 230 -14.61 0.84 16.88
C ILE A 230 -15.70 1.00 15.81
N SER A 231 -16.61 1.93 16.02
CA SER A 231 -17.73 2.23 15.10
C SER A 231 -17.66 3.64 14.50
N GLY A 232 -16.74 4.47 14.96
CA GLY A 232 -16.50 5.83 14.48
C GLY A 232 -15.23 6.42 15.09
N GLY A 233 -14.89 7.66 14.69
CA GLY A 233 -13.74 8.39 15.22
C GLY A 233 -12.43 8.12 14.50
N TYR A 234 -11.32 8.55 15.11
CA TYR A 234 -9.96 8.39 14.60
C TYR A 234 -9.06 7.79 15.68
N ILE A 235 -8.28 6.78 15.33
CA ILE A 235 -7.13 6.30 16.11
C ILE A 235 -5.91 6.52 15.24
N ILE A 236 -4.95 7.30 15.72
CA ILE A 236 -3.74 7.64 14.98
C ILE A 236 -2.51 7.25 15.83
N GLY A 237 -1.71 6.34 15.29
CA GLY A 237 -0.37 6.02 15.75
C GLY A 237 0.60 7.14 15.35
N ALA A 238 1.14 7.82 16.35
CA ALA A 238 2.05 8.95 16.27
C ALA A 238 3.53 8.56 16.38
N GLY A 239 3.80 7.28 16.66
CA GLY A 239 5.06 6.82 17.26
C GLY A 239 6.29 6.86 16.36
N LYS A 240 7.41 7.26 16.96
CA LYS A 240 8.78 7.32 16.41
C LYS A 240 9.54 5.98 16.47
N GLU A 241 8.95 4.91 17.00
CA GLU A 241 9.64 3.61 17.19
C GLU A 241 8.74 2.38 16.95
N PHE A 242 7.51 2.34 17.49
CA PHE A 242 6.61 1.18 17.41
C PHE A 242 5.16 1.62 17.68
N SER A 243 4.19 1.05 16.96
CA SER A 243 2.75 1.25 17.22
C SER A 243 2.05 -0.10 17.30
N ALA A 244 1.31 -0.37 18.39
CA ALA A 244 0.61 -1.63 18.60
C ALA A 244 -0.86 -1.46 18.99
N LEU A 245 -1.70 -2.32 18.44
CA LEU A 245 -3.07 -2.55 18.90
C LEU A 245 -3.15 -4.02 19.28
N MET A 246 -3.28 -4.30 20.58
CA MET A 246 -3.24 -5.65 21.12
C MET A 246 -4.53 -5.91 21.87
N THR A 247 -5.12 -7.08 21.62
CA THR A 247 -6.17 -7.59 22.49
C THR A 247 -6.12 -9.10 22.67
N TYR A 248 -6.60 -9.59 23.82
CA TYR A 248 -6.85 -11.01 24.03
C TYR A 248 -8.29 -11.45 23.68
N GLY A 249 -9.23 -10.53 23.49
CA GLY A 249 -10.58 -10.81 22.98
C GLY A 249 -10.74 -10.48 21.49
N ASP A 250 -11.92 -10.01 21.11
CA ASP A 250 -12.27 -9.69 19.73
C ASP A 250 -11.94 -8.22 19.36
N ILE A 251 -11.61 -7.97 18.10
CA ILE A 251 -11.59 -6.62 17.51
C ILE A 251 -12.70 -6.51 16.47
N SER A 252 -13.57 -5.50 16.61
CA SER A 252 -14.62 -5.19 15.63
C SER A 252 -14.52 -3.72 15.19
N ILE A 253 -14.16 -3.49 13.94
CA ILE A 253 -14.13 -2.17 13.30
C ILE A 253 -15.27 -2.09 12.28
N SER A 254 -16.25 -1.23 12.54
CA SER A 254 -17.44 -1.04 11.69
C SER A 254 -17.53 0.36 11.08
N GLY A 255 -16.67 1.30 11.50
CA GLY A 255 -16.58 2.66 11.01
C GLY A 255 -15.35 3.39 11.59
N GLY A 256 -15.16 4.66 11.20
CA GLY A 256 -14.01 5.47 11.64
C GLY A 256 -12.72 5.26 10.83
N VAL A 257 -11.61 5.76 11.36
CA VAL A 257 -10.25 5.60 10.79
C VAL A 257 -9.32 5.06 11.86
N VAL A 258 -8.70 3.91 11.60
CA VAL A 258 -7.63 3.34 12.42
C VAL A 258 -6.34 3.39 11.58
N ASP A 259 -5.48 4.35 11.88
CA ASP A 259 -4.18 4.51 11.24
C ASP A 259 -3.09 4.24 12.27
N ILE A 260 -2.60 3.01 12.32
CA ILE A 260 -1.51 2.62 13.23
C ILE A 260 -0.16 2.53 12.51
N ALA A 261 -0.08 2.98 11.26
CA ALA A 261 1.09 2.86 10.39
C ALA A 261 1.82 4.19 10.18
N PRO A 262 2.63 4.67 11.14
CA PRO A 262 3.52 5.79 10.85
C PRO A 262 4.49 5.38 9.74
N ALA A 263 4.73 6.30 8.81
CA ALA A 263 5.50 6.03 7.59
C ALA A 263 6.83 5.32 7.90
N ASN A 264 7.00 4.11 7.34
CA ASN A 264 8.22 3.27 7.41
C ASN A 264 8.52 2.55 8.73
N MET A 265 7.53 2.25 9.58
CA MET A 265 7.76 1.48 10.82
C MET A 265 6.90 0.21 10.91
N ALA A 266 7.42 -0.81 11.59
CA ALA A 266 6.70 -2.05 11.84
C ALA A 266 5.65 -1.83 12.94
N CYS A 267 4.40 -2.21 12.66
CA CYS A 267 3.30 -2.13 13.62
C CYS A 267 2.87 -3.54 14.03
N LEU A 268 2.42 -3.71 15.27
CA LEU A 268 1.88 -4.99 15.75
C LEU A 268 0.37 -4.89 15.91
N LEU A 269 -0.35 -5.75 15.21
CA LEU A 269 -1.75 -6.03 15.48
C LEU A 269 -1.82 -7.43 16.08
N TYR A 270 -2.11 -7.54 17.39
CA TYR A 270 -2.24 -8.81 18.08
C TYR A 270 -3.69 -9.01 18.51
N VAL A 271 -4.31 -10.12 18.13
CA VAL A 271 -5.70 -10.42 18.47
C VAL A 271 -5.79 -11.90 18.80
N SER A 272 -6.02 -12.29 20.06
CA SER A 272 -6.22 -13.71 20.35
C SER A 272 -7.63 -14.21 20.09
N GLY A 273 -8.63 -13.33 19.98
CA GLY A 273 -9.98 -13.66 19.49
C GLY A 273 -10.16 -13.43 17.99
N ASN A 274 -11.36 -12.99 17.59
CA ASN A 274 -11.73 -12.68 16.21
C ASN A 274 -11.41 -11.23 15.84
N PHE A 275 -10.94 -11.01 14.61
CA PHE A 275 -10.81 -9.68 14.03
C PHE A 275 -11.84 -9.48 12.91
N SER A 276 -12.67 -8.44 12.96
CA SER A 276 -13.70 -8.10 11.98
C SER A 276 -13.60 -6.63 11.56
N HIS A 277 -13.68 -6.34 10.25
CA HIS A 277 -13.58 -4.98 9.68
C HIS A 277 -14.68 -4.68 8.65
N THR A 278 -15.91 -4.48 9.11
CA THR A 278 -17.07 -4.32 8.23
C THR A 278 -17.30 -2.90 7.71
N GLY A 279 -16.42 -1.92 7.98
CA GLY A 279 -16.54 -0.54 7.50
C GLY A 279 -15.44 0.38 8.07
N GLY A 280 -15.31 1.60 7.54
CA GLY A 280 -14.23 2.54 7.94
C GLY A 280 -12.95 2.42 7.08
N GLN A 281 -11.87 3.06 7.53
CA GLN A 281 -10.54 2.96 6.93
C GLN A 281 -9.56 2.35 7.95
N LEU A 282 -8.91 1.26 7.59
CA LEU A 282 -7.77 0.71 8.33
C LEU A 282 -6.50 0.92 7.50
N ARG A 283 -5.51 1.60 8.08
CA ARG A 283 -4.16 1.72 7.56
C ARG A 283 -3.21 1.09 8.57
N ALA A 284 -2.71 -0.09 8.22
CA ALA A 284 -1.79 -0.85 9.06
C ALA A 284 -0.71 -1.48 8.19
N LEU A 285 0.56 -1.17 8.47
CA LEU A 285 1.70 -1.96 8.00
C LEU A 285 1.97 -3.01 9.07
N ILE A 286 1.34 -4.18 8.91
CA ILE A 286 1.34 -5.22 9.92
C ILE A 286 2.68 -5.96 9.84
N GLY A 287 3.59 -5.68 10.77
CA GLY A 287 4.86 -6.40 10.91
C GLY A 287 4.64 -7.87 11.23
N ARG A 288 3.67 -8.17 12.10
CA ARG A 288 3.26 -9.52 12.48
C ARG A 288 1.78 -9.52 12.84
N LEU A 289 1.02 -10.47 12.30
CA LEU A 289 -0.34 -10.81 12.73
C LEU A 289 -0.31 -12.21 13.35
N ASP A 290 -0.74 -12.32 14.61
CA ASP A 290 -0.89 -13.59 15.34
C ASP A 290 -2.35 -13.69 15.81
N VAL A 291 -3.11 -14.62 15.23
CA VAL A 291 -4.57 -14.76 15.43
C VAL A 291 -4.95 -16.24 15.58
N THR A 292 -5.73 -16.59 16.61
CA THR A 292 -6.11 -17.99 16.86
C THR A 292 -7.28 -18.45 15.97
N SER A 293 -8.23 -17.58 15.67
CA SER A 293 -9.29 -17.76 14.66
C SER A 293 -9.57 -16.44 13.93
N PHE A 294 -9.70 -16.45 12.60
CA PHE A 294 -9.57 -15.23 11.82
C PHE A 294 -10.55 -15.12 10.65
N SER A 295 -11.59 -14.29 10.78
CA SER A 295 -12.52 -13.99 9.69
C SER A 295 -12.42 -12.50 9.31
N ILE A 296 -11.62 -12.14 8.31
CA ILE A 296 -11.60 -10.75 7.84
C ILE A 296 -12.63 -10.54 6.73
N ASN A 297 -13.69 -9.80 7.07
CA ASN A 297 -14.64 -9.31 6.08
C ASN A 297 -14.34 -7.84 5.78
N PHE A 298 -13.68 -7.51 4.67
CA PHE A 298 -13.47 -6.14 4.22
C PHE A 298 -14.65 -5.66 3.39
N SER A 299 -15.50 -4.82 3.97
CA SER A 299 -16.62 -4.22 3.23
C SER A 299 -16.30 -2.83 2.63
N SER A 300 -15.14 -2.24 2.96
CA SER A 300 -14.72 -0.88 2.57
C SER A 300 -13.22 -0.76 2.18
N TYR A 301 -12.83 0.42 1.64
CA TYR A 301 -11.47 0.76 1.22
C TYR A 301 -10.43 0.66 2.37
N GLY A 302 -9.40 -0.17 2.19
CA GLY A 302 -8.24 -0.25 3.08
C GLY A 302 -7.03 -0.87 2.39
N ASP A 303 -5.84 -0.33 2.67
CA ASP A 303 -4.56 -0.90 2.24
C ASP A 303 -3.96 -1.65 3.42
N ILE A 304 -3.75 -2.97 3.27
CA ILE A 304 -3.08 -3.79 4.28
C ILE A 304 -1.87 -4.43 3.63
N ALA A 305 -0.70 -4.13 4.18
CA ALA A 305 0.53 -4.83 3.89
C ALA A 305 0.93 -5.61 5.15
N ALA A 306 0.94 -6.95 5.07
CA ALA A 306 1.38 -7.81 6.15
C ALA A 306 2.73 -8.46 5.80
N LEU A 307 3.73 -8.27 6.65
CA LEU A 307 5.09 -8.80 6.49
C LEU A 307 5.20 -10.26 6.95
N GLU A 308 4.46 -10.66 7.98
CA GLU A 308 4.36 -12.03 8.47
C GLU A 308 2.95 -12.29 9.03
N ASN A 309 2.34 -13.42 8.66
CA ASN A 309 0.97 -13.74 9.05
C ASN A 309 0.84 -15.20 9.47
N LYS A 310 0.71 -15.44 10.78
CA LYS A 310 0.53 -16.77 11.37
C LYS A 310 -0.90 -16.89 11.90
N SER A 311 -1.60 -17.95 11.50
CA SER A 311 -2.94 -18.24 12.01
C SER A 311 -3.14 -19.74 12.15
N ASP A 312 -3.84 -20.15 13.21
CA ASP A 312 -4.15 -21.56 13.48
C ASP A 312 -5.61 -21.93 13.11
N GLY A 313 -6.39 -20.99 12.55
CA GLY A 313 -7.80 -21.18 12.16
C GLY A 313 -8.12 -20.87 10.68
N THR A 314 -9.39 -21.06 10.28
CA THR A 314 -9.92 -20.74 8.94
C THR A 314 -9.72 -19.26 8.64
N ARG A 315 -9.33 -18.94 7.39
CA ARG A 315 -9.21 -17.56 6.88
C ARG A 315 -10.28 -17.31 5.84
N ASP A 316 -11.31 -16.55 6.19
CA ASP A 316 -12.24 -16.00 5.22
C ASP A 316 -11.83 -14.56 4.91
N LEU A 317 -11.42 -14.32 3.67
CA LEU A 317 -11.08 -12.98 3.16
C LEU A 317 -12.12 -12.58 2.12
N THR A 318 -13.12 -11.81 2.54
CA THR A 318 -14.12 -11.25 1.62
C THR A 318 -13.84 -9.78 1.44
N ALA A 319 -13.36 -9.35 0.26
CA ALA A 319 -13.30 -7.93 -0.10
C ALA A 319 -14.26 -7.60 -1.25
N LYS A 320 -14.78 -6.38 -1.23
CA LYS A 320 -15.50 -5.77 -2.37
C LYS A 320 -14.60 -4.82 -3.18
N THR A 321 -13.30 -4.78 -2.89
CA THR A 321 -12.30 -3.88 -3.47
C THR A 321 -10.98 -4.64 -3.71
N GLN A 322 -10.10 -4.09 -4.55
CA GLN A 322 -8.75 -4.65 -4.79
C GLN A 322 -7.98 -4.80 -3.47
N ILE A 323 -7.53 -6.01 -3.18
CA ILE A 323 -6.61 -6.28 -2.06
C ILE A 323 -5.21 -6.43 -2.65
N PHE A 324 -4.29 -5.55 -2.28
CA PHE A 324 -2.87 -5.73 -2.58
C PHE A 324 -2.20 -6.50 -1.45
N MET A 325 -2.26 -7.83 -1.47
CA MET A 325 -1.44 -8.63 -0.57
C MET A 325 -0.01 -8.72 -1.12
N ARG A 326 0.90 -7.88 -0.60
CA ARG A 326 2.33 -8.07 -0.82
C ARG A 326 2.84 -9.09 0.17
N LEU A 327 2.78 -10.37 -0.21
CA LEU A 327 3.30 -11.48 0.58
C LEU A 327 4.83 -11.41 0.61
N ASN A 328 5.42 -11.66 1.78
CA ASN A 328 6.87 -11.88 1.90
C ASN A 328 7.29 -13.04 0.97
N PRO A 329 8.45 -13.01 0.31
CA PRO A 329 8.76 -13.86 -0.85
C PRO A 329 8.97 -15.35 -0.54
N GLU A 330 8.80 -15.81 0.70
CA GLU A 330 9.27 -17.16 1.06
C GLU A 330 8.20 -18.26 0.89
N LYS A 331 6.95 -18.06 1.35
CA LYS A 331 5.87 -19.08 1.23
C LYS A 331 4.50 -18.59 1.79
N LEU A 332 3.41 -18.76 1.04
CA LEU A 332 2.04 -18.80 1.58
C LEU A 332 1.55 -20.26 1.55
N ILE A 333 0.99 -20.77 2.65
CA ILE A 333 0.41 -22.13 2.71
C ILE A 333 -1.08 -21.99 3.04
N MET A 334 -1.94 -22.58 2.21
CA MET A 334 -3.39 -22.58 2.41
C MET A 334 -3.97 -23.99 2.18
N ASN A 335 -5.06 -24.33 2.87
CA ASN A 335 -5.78 -25.60 2.67
C ASN A 335 -6.86 -25.46 1.58
N SER A 336 -7.35 -24.24 1.35
CA SER A 336 -8.29 -23.89 0.28
C SER A 336 -8.20 -22.38 0.02
N TYR A 337 -8.63 -21.94 -1.17
CA TYR A 337 -8.92 -20.53 -1.42
C TYR A 337 -10.19 -20.35 -2.26
N LEU A 338 -10.86 -19.23 -2.01
CA LEU A 338 -11.97 -18.74 -2.81
C LEU A 338 -11.65 -17.33 -3.30
N ILE A 339 -11.64 -17.11 -4.61
CA ILE A 339 -11.64 -15.76 -5.19
C ILE A 339 -13.04 -15.56 -5.79
N SER A 340 -13.80 -14.62 -5.27
CA SER A 340 -15.15 -14.32 -5.76
C SER A 340 -15.15 -13.40 -6.99
N GLU A 341 -16.26 -13.39 -7.73
CA GLU A 341 -16.45 -12.54 -8.91
C GLU A 341 -16.12 -11.06 -8.64
N GLY A 342 -15.31 -10.46 -9.52
CA GLY A 342 -14.87 -9.07 -9.43
C GLY A 342 -13.65 -8.83 -8.54
N ASN A 343 -13.12 -9.87 -7.89
CA ASN A 343 -11.88 -9.80 -7.12
C ASN A 343 -10.68 -10.37 -7.89
N SER A 344 -9.48 -9.92 -7.52
CA SER A 344 -8.23 -10.43 -8.10
C SER A 344 -7.19 -10.79 -7.06
N LEU A 345 -6.50 -11.92 -7.25
CA LEU A 345 -5.26 -12.25 -6.55
C LEU A 345 -4.11 -12.19 -7.56
N THR A 346 -3.04 -11.49 -7.22
CA THR A 346 -1.82 -11.45 -8.03
C THR A 346 -0.68 -12.08 -7.25
N LEU A 347 -0.06 -13.11 -7.81
CA LEU A 347 1.16 -13.73 -7.28
C LEU A 347 2.35 -13.17 -8.05
N PRO A 348 3.18 -12.29 -7.45
CA PRO A 348 4.34 -11.71 -8.14
C PRO A 348 5.40 -12.76 -8.50
N THR A 349 6.35 -12.38 -9.34
CA THR A 349 7.60 -13.12 -9.57
C THR A 349 8.27 -13.46 -8.23
N ASP A 350 8.82 -14.67 -8.13
CA ASP A 350 9.43 -15.25 -6.91
C ASP A 350 8.48 -15.55 -5.74
N SER A 351 7.19 -15.23 -5.84
CA SER A 351 6.21 -15.62 -4.83
C SER A 351 5.81 -17.09 -5.00
N ARG A 352 5.41 -17.73 -3.89
CA ARG A 352 4.95 -19.11 -3.87
C ARG A 352 3.65 -19.26 -3.10
N LEU A 353 2.61 -19.69 -3.78
CA LEU A 353 1.36 -20.15 -3.20
C LEU A 353 1.40 -21.67 -3.07
N THR A 354 1.47 -22.20 -1.86
CA THR A 354 1.34 -23.63 -1.58
C THR A 354 -0.08 -23.95 -1.16
N ILE A 355 -0.69 -24.94 -1.81
CA ILE A 355 -2.04 -25.44 -1.52
C ILE A 355 -1.89 -26.88 -1.07
N GLU A 356 -2.19 -27.16 0.18
CA GLU A 356 -2.11 -28.52 0.74
C GLU A 356 -3.49 -29.17 0.66
N ILE A 357 -3.59 -30.24 -0.14
CA ILE A 357 -4.83 -31.01 -0.29
C ILE A 357 -4.78 -32.16 0.70
N MET A 358 -5.69 -32.16 1.67
CA MET A 358 -5.76 -33.20 2.70
C MET A 358 -6.45 -34.47 2.16
N PRO A 359 -6.18 -35.64 2.76
CA PRO A 359 -6.84 -36.88 2.38
C PRO A 359 -8.38 -36.77 2.36
N GLY A 360 -8.98 -37.06 1.21
CA GLY A 360 -10.43 -37.05 1.02
C GLY A 360 -11.04 -35.71 0.61
N GLN A 361 -10.23 -34.66 0.39
CA GLN A 361 -10.69 -33.41 -0.23
C GLN A 361 -10.60 -33.49 -1.75
N GLU A 362 -11.63 -32.99 -2.45
CA GLU A 362 -11.58 -32.79 -3.89
C GLU A 362 -10.94 -31.43 -4.23
N LEU A 363 -10.22 -31.37 -5.35
CA LEU A 363 -9.55 -30.16 -5.80
C LEU A 363 -10.52 -28.97 -5.97
N GLY A 364 -11.71 -29.23 -6.52
CA GLY A 364 -12.76 -28.23 -6.70
C GLY A 364 -13.36 -27.70 -5.39
N ASP A 365 -13.21 -28.42 -4.27
CA ASP A 365 -13.59 -27.92 -2.93
C ASP A 365 -12.50 -27.02 -2.33
N CYS A 366 -11.25 -27.21 -2.76
CA CYS A 366 -10.09 -26.44 -2.31
C CYS A 366 -9.81 -25.20 -3.20
N LEU A 367 -10.27 -25.21 -4.46
CA LEU A 367 -10.00 -24.20 -5.47
C LEU A 367 -11.30 -23.70 -6.09
N ILE A 368 -11.87 -22.62 -5.55
CA ILE A 368 -13.01 -21.97 -6.17
C ILE A 368 -12.55 -20.60 -6.66
N ASN A 369 -12.50 -20.42 -7.98
CA ASN A 369 -12.16 -19.13 -8.58
C ASN A 369 -13.30 -18.65 -9.47
N GLU A 370 -14.10 -17.73 -8.94
CA GLU A 370 -15.12 -16.95 -9.66
C GLU A 370 -14.59 -15.56 -10.07
N GLY A 371 -13.37 -15.18 -9.64
CA GLY A 371 -12.69 -13.92 -9.98
C GLY A 371 -11.46 -14.11 -10.88
N THR A 372 -10.40 -13.31 -10.66
CA THR A 372 -9.18 -13.33 -11.49
C THR A 372 -7.94 -13.68 -10.66
N LEU A 373 -7.28 -14.81 -10.95
CA LEU A 373 -5.97 -15.12 -10.39
C LEU A 373 -4.89 -14.87 -11.44
N ILE A 374 -4.05 -13.85 -11.23
CA ILE A 374 -2.90 -13.54 -12.07
C ILE A 374 -1.66 -14.14 -11.40
N ASN A 375 -1.05 -15.15 -12.01
CA ASN A 375 0.13 -15.78 -11.40
C ASN A 375 1.39 -15.56 -12.24
N ASP A 376 2.31 -14.74 -11.71
CA ASP A 376 3.70 -14.57 -12.17
C ASP A 376 4.70 -15.39 -11.33
N GLY A 377 4.24 -16.03 -10.25
CA GLY A 377 5.04 -16.85 -9.33
C GLY A 377 4.82 -18.36 -9.51
N GLN A 378 4.92 -19.10 -8.39
CA GLN A 378 4.71 -20.54 -8.36
C GLN A 378 3.46 -20.90 -7.56
N ILE A 379 2.53 -21.62 -8.18
CA ILE A 379 1.46 -22.32 -7.47
C ILE A 379 1.93 -23.76 -7.25
N ARG A 380 2.16 -24.14 -6.01
CA ARG A 380 2.53 -25.49 -5.60
C ARG A 380 1.32 -26.19 -4.98
N ILE A 381 0.85 -27.25 -5.60
CA ILE A 381 -0.16 -28.12 -5.01
C ILE A 381 0.57 -29.31 -4.41
N ARG A 382 0.48 -29.41 -3.09
CA ARG A 382 1.06 -30.49 -2.32
C ARG A 382 0.00 -31.53 -2.03
N LEU A 383 0.28 -32.74 -2.48
CA LEU A 383 -0.58 -33.89 -2.29
C LEU A 383 -0.08 -34.67 -1.08
N ASP A 384 -0.85 -34.72 0.01
CA ASP A 384 -0.52 -35.53 1.20
C ASP A 384 -1.16 -36.93 1.11
N PHE A 385 -0.92 -37.62 -0.01
CA PHE A 385 -1.39 -38.99 -0.20
C PHE A 385 -0.20 -39.96 -0.14
N GLU A 386 -0.19 -40.87 0.84
CA GLU A 386 0.77 -41.99 0.84
C GLU A 386 0.55 -42.97 -0.33
N ASP A 387 -0.60 -42.88 -1.03
CA ASP A 387 -1.12 -43.89 -1.98
C ASP A 387 -1.21 -43.41 -3.46
N THR A 388 -0.94 -42.13 -3.78
CA THR A 388 -0.92 -41.64 -5.19
C THR A 388 0.42 -41.82 -5.90
N ARG A 389 1.36 -42.57 -5.29
CA ARG A 389 2.72 -42.78 -5.82
C ARG A 389 2.81 -43.40 -7.23
N ASN A 390 1.71 -43.68 -7.93
CA ASN A 390 1.74 -44.47 -9.17
C ASN A 390 0.81 -44.04 -10.33
N ASN A 391 0.08 -42.92 -10.30
CA ASN A 391 -0.72 -42.53 -11.48
C ASN A 391 -0.45 -41.10 -11.95
N HIS A 392 0.56 -40.97 -12.80
CA HIS A 392 0.90 -39.71 -13.49
C HIS A 392 -0.29 -39.09 -14.23
N ASP A 393 -1.23 -39.90 -14.71
CA ASP A 393 -2.42 -39.43 -15.43
C ASP A 393 -3.37 -38.63 -14.52
N ASP A 394 -3.49 -39.03 -13.24
CA ASP A 394 -4.32 -38.32 -12.26
C ASP A 394 -3.68 -36.97 -11.88
N ILE A 395 -2.35 -36.92 -11.75
CA ILE A 395 -1.60 -35.67 -11.50
C ILE A 395 -1.75 -34.70 -12.68
N ALA A 396 -1.68 -35.19 -13.91
CA ALA A 396 -1.86 -34.36 -15.11
C ALA A 396 -3.31 -33.85 -15.24
N ALA A 397 -4.31 -34.68 -14.95
CA ALA A 397 -5.72 -34.26 -14.93
C ALA A 397 -5.96 -33.16 -13.89
N MET A 398 -5.38 -33.28 -12.68
CA MET A 398 -5.41 -32.22 -11.68
C MET A 398 -4.72 -30.95 -12.19
N ALA A 399 -3.58 -31.05 -12.88
CA ALA A 399 -2.91 -29.88 -13.45
C ALA A 399 -3.77 -29.14 -14.47
N VAL A 400 -4.51 -29.86 -15.31
CA VAL A 400 -5.47 -29.26 -16.27
C VAL A 400 -6.61 -28.55 -15.56
N GLU A 401 -7.16 -29.14 -14.50
CA GLU A 401 -8.21 -28.52 -13.70
C GLU A 401 -7.73 -27.24 -13.02
N VAL A 402 -6.53 -27.25 -12.43
CA VAL A 402 -5.90 -26.07 -11.83
C VAL A 402 -5.62 -25.00 -12.87
N ALA A 403 -5.04 -25.40 -14.01
CA ALA A 403 -4.75 -24.51 -15.12
C ALA A 403 -6.01 -23.82 -15.66
N ALA A 404 -7.15 -24.51 -15.72
CA ALA A 404 -8.42 -23.93 -16.13
C ALA A 404 -8.96 -22.87 -15.15
N LEU A 405 -8.50 -22.89 -13.89
CA LEU A 405 -8.93 -21.97 -12.83
C LEU A 405 -7.97 -20.78 -12.66
N VAL A 406 -6.88 -20.67 -13.44
CA VAL A 406 -5.83 -19.67 -13.23
C VAL A 406 -5.40 -18.99 -14.53
N ASP A 407 -5.44 -17.66 -14.55
CA ASP A 407 -4.76 -16.87 -15.59
C ASP A 407 -3.27 -16.75 -15.22
N LEU A 408 -2.43 -17.71 -15.66
CA LEU A 408 -0.98 -17.54 -15.54
C LEU A 408 -0.54 -16.38 -16.43
N ALA A 409 0.06 -15.37 -15.82
CA ALA A 409 0.80 -14.37 -16.54
C ALA A 409 2.25 -14.87 -16.74
N SER A 410 2.79 -14.56 -17.91
CA SER A 410 4.22 -14.49 -18.24
C SER A 410 5.18 -15.59 -17.71
N THR A 411 5.48 -15.67 -16.39
CA THR A 411 6.39 -16.63 -15.72
C THR A 411 5.70 -17.72 -14.90
N GLY A 412 4.38 -17.65 -14.72
CA GLY A 412 3.62 -18.50 -13.81
C GLY A 412 3.85 -19.99 -14.03
N GLN A 413 4.08 -20.72 -12.94
CA GLN A 413 4.27 -22.17 -12.95
C GLN A 413 3.27 -22.87 -12.02
N ILE A 414 2.79 -24.03 -12.46
CA ILE A 414 2.05 -24.97 -11.60
C ILE A 414 3.00 -26.12 -11.27
N VAL A 415 3.26 -26.33 -9.99
CA VAL A 415 3.99 -27.49 -9.48
C VAL A 415 3.02 -28.37 -8.74
N ILE A 416 2.88 -29.62 -9.18
CA ILE A 416 2.06 -30.61 -8.47
C ILE A 416 2.99 -31.74 -8.05
N GLY A 417 2.96 -32.09 -6.78
CA GLY A 417 3.91 -33.06 -6.27
C GLY A 417 3.61 -33.53 -4.85
N ASP A 418 4.23 -34.65 -4.52
CA ASP A 418 4.32 -35.12 -3.13
C ASP A 418 5.58 -34.53 -2.47
N ILE A 419 6.00 -35.08 -1.33
CA ILE A 419 7.21 -34.61 -0.63
C ILE A 419 8.52 -35.02 -1.32
N GLU A 420 8.47 -36.00 -2.23
CA GLU A 420 9.64 -36.61 -2.88
C GLU A 420 9.76 -36.25 -4.36
N ASN A 421 8.65 -35.92 -5.03
CA ASN A 421 8.57 -35.69 -6.48
C ASN A 421 7.76 -34.43 -6.80
N ASP A 422 8.39 -33.47 -7.50
CA ASP A 422 7.72 -32.29 -8.05
C ASP A 422 7.58 -32.45 -9.57
N TYR A 423 6.35 -32.37 -10.07
CA TYR A 423 6.05 -32.29 -11.51
C TYR A 423 5.70 -30.85 -11.87
N LEU A 424 6.29 -30.35 -12.96
CA LEU A 424 6.06 -29.00 -13.46
C LEU A 424 5.03 -29.03 -14.59
N PHE A 425 4.08 -28.10 -14.58
CA PHE A 425 3.02 -27.99 -15.57
C PHE A 425 2.84 -26.55 -16.05
N SER A 426 2.36 -26.42 -17.29
CA SER A 426 2.01 -25.16 -17.93
C SER A 426 0.64 -24.65 -17.49
N ASN A 427 0.28 -23.45 -17.95
CA ASN A 427 -1.05 -22.86 -17.78
C ASN A 427 -2.17 -23.56 -18.54
N ARG A 428 -1.87 -24.65 -19.25
CA ARG A 428 -2.87 -25.51 -19.89
C ARG A 428 -2.92 -26.90 -19.25
N GLY A 429 -2.17 -27.10 -18.17
CA GLY A 429 -2.01 -28.41 -17.51
C GLY A 429 -1.12 -29.38 -18.27
N GLU A 430 -0.35 -28.88 -19.24
CA GLU A 430 0.58 -29.71 -20.01
C GLU A 430 1.88 -29.87 -19.20
N GLN A 431 2.41 -31.08 -19.12
CA GLN A 431 3.64 -31.34 -18.36
C GLN A 431 4.84 -30.66 -19.01
N ILE A 432 5.66 -29.98 -18.20
CA ILE A 432 6.89 -29.29 -18.62
C ILE A 432 8.10 -30.17 -18.29
N ILE A 433 8.92 -30.43 -19.32
CA ILE A 433 10.17 -31.20 -19.22
C ILE A 433 11.29 -30.28 -18.73
N LYS A 434 11.96 -30.64 -17.63
CA LYS A 434 13.09 -29.86 -17.10
C LYS A 434 14.43 -30.37 -17.63
N ILE A 435 15.19 -29.49 -18.27
CA ILE A 435 16.59 -29.72 -18.66
C ILE A 435 17.48 -28.80 -17.82
N ALA A 436 18.30 -29.42 -16.96
CA ALA A 436 19.14 -28.70 -16.02
C ALA A 436 20.42 -28.12 -16.65
N ASP A 437 20.92 -28.78 -17.69
CA ASP A 437 22.17 -28.43 -18.35
C ASP A 437 22.00 -27.23 -19.30
N THR A 438 23.07 -26.47 -19.50
CA THR A 438 23.14 -25.46 -20.56
C THR A 438 23.11 -26.15 -21.91
N VAL A 439 22.22 -25.70 -22.80
CA VAL A 439 22.15 -26.20 -24.18
C VAL A 439 22.98 -25.28 -25.07
N GLU A 440 24.02 -25.84 -25.70
CA GLU A 440 24.81 -25.12 -26.69
C GLU A 440 24.31 -25.47 -28.09
N ILE A 441 23.83 -24.45 -28.82
CA ILE A 441 23.39 -24.60 -30.20
C ILE A 441 24.59 -24.49 -31.12
N ASN A 442 24.90 -25.58 -31.82
CA ASN A 442 25.98 -25.65 -32.79
C ASN A 442 25.42 -26.02 -34.16
N THR A 443 25.59 -25.14 -35.15
CA THR A 443 25.06 -25.30 -36.52
C THR A 443 25.61 -26.53 -37.26
N SER A 444 26.65 -27.18 -36.73
CA SER A 444 27.20 -28.43 -37.26
C SER A 444 26.59 -29.70 -36.65
N THR A 445 25.78 -29.59 -35.59
CA THR A 445 25.22 -30.73 -34.85
C THR A 445 23.73 -30.53 -34.60
N PHE A 446 22.91 -31.40 -35.19
CA PHE A 446 21.45 -31.42 -34.98
C PHE A 446 21.07 -32.47 -33.95
N PHE A 447 20.00 -32.21 -33.20
CA PHE A 447 19.50 -33.13 -32.19
C PHE A 447 17.98 -33.11 -32.13
N ASP A 448 17.43 -34.20 -31.61
CA ASP A 448 15.99 -34.42 -31.44
C ASP A 448 15.84 -35.21 -30.13
N VAL A 449 15.40 -34.51 -29.09
CA VAL A 449 15.18 -35.04 -27.75
C VAL A 449 13.79 -34.62 -27.29
N ASP A 450 13.29 -35.24 -26.22
CA ASP A 450 11.93 -34.97 -25.76
C ASP A 450 11.74 -33.49 -25.41
N GLY A 451 10.70 -32.88 -26.00
CA GLY A 451 10.40 -31.44 -25.90
C GLY A 451 11.35 -30.47 -26.61
N MET A 452 12.41 -30.94 -27.28
CA MET A 452 13.40 -30.06 -27.91
C MET A 452 14.01 -30.65 -29.19
N ARG A 453 13.97 -29.89 -30.28
CA ARG A 453 14.54 -30.32 -31.56
C ARG A 453 15.27 -29.17 -32.24
N PHE A 454 16.53 -29.39 -32.63
CA PHE A 454 17.32 -28.44 -33.39
C PHE A 454 17.66 -28.99 -34.77
N PHE A 455 17.25 -28.28 -35.82
CA PHE A 455 17.39 -28.71 -37.22
C PHE A 455 17.53 -27.50 -38.15
N GLN A 456 17.82 -27.78 -39.41
CA GLN A 456 17.84 -26.77 -40.47
C GLN A 456 16.59 -26.88 -41.34
N GLU A 457 15.91 -25.76 -41.57
CA GLU A 457 14.72 -25.63 -42.42
C GLU A 457 15.03 -24.66 -43.56
N GLY A 458 15.37 -25.19 -44.73
CA GLY A 458 15.87 -24.36 -45.83
C GLY A 458 17.21 -23.72 -45.46
N ASP A 459 17.27 -22.39 -45.49
CA ASP A 459 18.45 -21.61 -45.10
C ASP A 459 18.46 -21.25 -43.60
N ASP A 460 17.36 -21.50 -42.88
CA ASP A 460 17.19 -21.13 -41.47
C ASP A 460 17.56 -22.28 -40.52
N TYR A 461 18.09 -21.92 -39.34
CA TYR A 461 18.31 -22.87 -38.25
C TYR A 461 17.21 -22.70 -37.21
N VAL A 462 16.52 -23.80 -36.89
CA VAL A 462 15.32 -23.80 -36.06
C VAL A 462 15.54 -24.64 -34.82
N LEU A 463 15.30 -24.03 -33.65
CA LEU A 463 15.15 -24.70 -32.36
C LEU A 463 13.66 -24.76 -32.01
N GLU A 464 13.04 -25.92 -32.17
CA GLU A 464 11.68 -26.20 -31.73
C GLU A 464 11.67 -26.58 -30.25
N LEU A 465 10.83 -25.89 -29.47
CA LEU A 465 10.60 -26.11 -28.05
C LEU A 465 9.13 -26.47 -27.81
N ASP A 466 8.89 -27.52 -27.05
CA ASP A 466 7.54 -27.94 -26.66
C ASP A 466 7.52 -28.31 -25.18
N ASN A 467 6.84 -27.48 -24.38
CA ASN A 467 6.68 -27.68 -22.95
C ASN A 467 7.98 -28.00 -22.21
N ILE A 468 8.92 -27.05 -22.22
CA ILE A 468 10.28 -27.24 -21.72
C ILE A 468 10.72 -26.17 -20.72
N ASN A 469 11.58 -26.55 -19.79
CA ASN A 469 12.26 -25.66 -18.85
C ASN A 469 13.78 -25.88 -18.95
N LEU A 470 14.47 -25.00 -19.68
CA LEU A 470 15.92 -24.95 -19.82
C LEU A 470 16.52 -24.12 -18.68
N SER A 471 16.73 -24.72 -17.50
CA SER A 471 17.25 -23.98 -16.35
C SER A 471 18.75 -23.68 -16.45
N GLY A 472 19.49 -24.44 -17.27
CA GLY A 472 20.90 -24.16 -17.57
C GLY A 472 21.12 -23.07 -18.63
N GLY A 473 20.07 -22.66 -19.33
CA GLY A 473 20.10 -21.62 -20.36
C GLY A 473 20.48 -22.14 -21.74
N LEU A 474 20.59 -21.20 -22.68
CA LEU A 474 20.83 -21.45 -24.10
C LEU A 474 22.00 -20.59 -24.57
N THR A 475 23.01 -21.23 -25.18
CA THR A 475 24.08 -20.52 -25.89
C THR A 475 23.82 -20.61 -27.38
N LEU A 476 23.65 -19.47 -28.03
CA LEU A 476 23.39 -19.37 -29.46
C LEU A 476 24.68 -19.11 -30.24
N PRO A 477 24.84 -19.71 -31.44
CA PRO A 477 25.98 -19.45 -32.30
C PRO A 477 25.92 -18.02 -32.82
N SER A 478 27.09 -17.47 -33.08
CA SER A 478 27.24 -16.12 -33.62
C SER A 478 27.11 -16.10 -35.16
N ASN A 479 26.69 -14.96 -35.72
CA ASN A 479 26.58 -14.74 -37.18
C ASN A 479 25.67 -15.73 -37.94
N THR A 480 24.75 -16.39 -37.23
CA THR A 480 23.79 -17.32 -37.84
C THR A 480 22.40 -16.96 -37.36
N PRO A 481 21.44 -16.69 -38.27
CA PRO A 481 20.05 -16.52 -37.89
C PRO A 481 19.51 -17.77 -37.21
N ILE A 482 18.98 -17.62 -36.00
CA ILE A 482 18.33 -18.68 -35.24
C ILE A 482 16.87 -18.35 -35.05
N ILE A 483 16.00 -19.30 -35.37
CA ILE A 483 14.58 -19.25 -35.06
C ILE A 483 14.32 -20.15 -33.84
N ILE A 484 13.89 -19.58 -32.72
CA ILE A 484 13.34 -20.33 -31.60
C ILE A 484 11.82 -20.41 -31.79
N ARG A 485 11.33 -21.60 -32.09
CA ARG A 485 9.92 -21.87 -32.35
C ARG A 485 9.30 -22.59 -31.17
N SER A 486 8.22 -22.07 -30.58
CA SER A 486 7.51 -22.75 -29.49
C SER A 486 6.09 -23.15 -29.88
N SER A 487 5.71 -24.40 -29.61
CA SER A 487 4.32 -24.88 -29.69
C SER A 487 3.59 -24.87 -28.34
N GLY A 488 4.34 -25.01 -27.24
CA GLY A 488 3.84 -25.04 -25.86
C GLY A 488 4.45 -23.93 -25.00
N THR A 489 4.70 -24.22 -23.72
CA THR A 489 5.40 -23.30 -22.80
C THR A 489 6.90 -23.60 -22.78
N ALA A 490 7.73 -22.60 -23.09
CA ALA A 490 9.18 -22.70 -22.97
C ALA A 490 9.70 -21.71 -21.93
N LEU A 491 10.37 -22.22 -20.90
CA LEU A 491 11.03 -21.43 -19.88
C LEU A 491 12.54 -21.55 -20.10
N ILE A 492 13.24 -20.43 -20.27
CA ILE A 492 14.66 -20.40 -20.57
C ILE A 492 15.32 -19.51 -19.53
N SER A 493 16.26 -20.04 -18.75
CA SER A 493 16.89 -19.25 -17.70
C SER A 493 17.70 -18.08 -18.25
N SER A 494 18.43 -18.31 -19.33
CA SER A 494 19.15 -17.26 -20.05
C SER A 494 19.37 -17.63 -21.51
N ILE A 495 19.49 -16.61 -22.36
CA ILE A 495 19.99 -16.75 -23.72
C ILE A 495 21.26 -15.92 -23.83
N VAL A 496 22.36 -16.57 -24.21
CA VAL A 496 23.67 -15.95 -24.37
C VAL A 496 24.09 -16.05 -25.83
N PHE A 497 24.50 -14.93 -26.40
CA PHE A 497 25.10 -14.89 -27.72
C PHE A 497 26.61 -15.04 -27.61
N ASP A 498 27.21 -15.79 -28.52
CA ASP A 498 28.66 -15.74 -28.71
C ASP A 498 29.03 -14.33 -29.25
N ASN A 499 29.59 -13.48 -28.38
CA ASN A 499 29.66 -12.00 -28.51
C ASN A 499 30.51 -11.46 -29.67
N VAL A 500 30.91 -12.28 -30.64
CA VAL A 500 31.85 -11.92 -31.71
C VAL A 500 31.15 -11.29 -32.93
N TYR A 501 29.86 -11.57 -33.14
CA TYR A 501 29.12 -11.14 -34.33
C TYR A 501 27.69 -10.68 -33.99
N ALA A 502 27.04 -10.02 -34.94
CA ALA A 502 25.63 -9.63 -34.82
C ALA A 502 24.75 -10.82 -34.43
N CYS A 503 23.82 -10.61 -33.51
CA CYS A 503 22.77 -11.57 -33.22
C CYS A 503 21.61 -11.40 -34.21
N ASP A 504 21.06 -12.50 -34.68
CA ASP A 504 19.83 -12.53 -35.44
C ASP A 504 18.96 -13.64 -34.84
N LEU A 505 18.05 -13.22 -33.97
CA LEU A 505 17.20 -14.11 -33.19
C LEU A 505 15.73 -13.83 -33.49
N THR A 506 15.02 -14.86 -33.92
CA THR A 506 13.58 -14.80 -34.14
C THR A 506 12.86 -15.76 -33.20
N PHE A 507 11.91 -15.23 -32.42
CA PHE A 507 10.94 -16.03 -31.68
C PHE A 507 9.67 -16.23 -32.55
N ALA A 508 9.26 -17.48 -32.73
CA ALA A 508 8.15 -17.86 -33.61
C ALA A 508 7.28 -19.00 -33.04
N GLY A 509 6.12 -19.26 -33.67
CA GLY A 509 5.16 -20.28 -33.25
C GLY A 509 3.97 -19.73 -32.43
N GLY A 510 3.09 -20.62 -31.97
CA GLY A 510 1.88 -20.26 -31.21
C GLY A 510 2.01 -20.37 -29.68
N GLY A 511 3.19 -20.80 -29.21
CA GLY A 511 3.50 -21.03 -27.81
C GLY A 511 3.82 -19.78 -27.00
N VAL A 512 4.19 -20.00 -25.74
CA VAL A 512 4.69 -18.98 -24.82
C VAL A 512 6.17 -19.23 -24.56
N ILE A 513 7.00 -18.20 -24.62
CA ILE A 513 8.43 -18.28 -24.33
C ILE A 513 8.78 -17.25 -23.25
N THR A 514 9.41 -17.70 -22.18
CA THR A 514 9.84 -16.84 -21.08
C THR A 514 11.34 -16.95 -20.90
N VAL A 515 12.03 -15.82 -21.00
CA VAL A 515 13.48 -15.72 -20.81
C VAL A 515 13.74 -15.00 -19.49
N ASN A 516 14.34 -15.70 -18.52
CA ASN A 516 14.58 -15.18 -17.18
C ASN A 516 15.89 -14.38 -17.05
N SER A 517 16.32 -13.77 -18.16
CA SER A 517 17.49 -12.90 -18.20
C SER A 517 17.30 -11.79 -19.22
N SER A 518 18.15 -10.78 -19.13
CA SER A 518 18.33 -9.80 -20.20
C SER A 518 18.79 -10.48 -21.49
N LEU A 519 18.40 -9.89 -22.63
CA LEU A 519 18.93 -10.22 -23.94
C LEU A 519 19.88 -9.10 -24.36
N SER A 520 21.18 -9.37 -24.41
CA SER A 520 22.16 -8.36 -24.77
C SER A 520 23.17 -8.83 -25.80
N SER A 521 23.42 -7.98 -26.78
CA SER A 521 24.47 -8.15 -27.78
C SER A 521 25.09 -6.76 -28.05
N PRO A 522 26.43 -6.63 -28.08
CA PRO A 522 27.09 -5.35 -28.26
C PRO A 522 27.43 -5.05 -29.74
N ASN A 523 26.85 -5.77 -30.68
CA ASN A 523 27.30 -5.80 -32.07
C ASN A 523 26.43 -4.92 -32.98
N ASN A 524 26.99 -4.43 -34.08
CA ASN A 524 26.17 -3.72 -35.07
C ASN A 524 25.20 -4.69 -35.73
N ASP A 525 24.06 -4.16 -36.18
CA ASP A 525 23.08 -4.88 -36.98
C ASP A 525 22.42 -6.07 -36.25
N ASP A 526 22.44 -6.05 -34.90
CA ASP A 526 21.71 -7.00 -34.08
C ASP A 526 20.20 -6.90 -34.35
N ILE A 527 19.53 -8.04 -34.49
CA ILE A 527 18.08 -8.13 -34.71
C ILE A 527 17.48 -9.12 -33.72
N ILE A 528 16.45 -8.68 -33.03
CA ILE A 528 15.54 -9.56 -32.28
C ILE A 528 14.14 -9.39 -32.84
N SER A 529 13.52 -10.49 -33.26
CA SER A 529 12.17 -10.51 -33.83
C SER A 529 11.23 -11.40 -33.01
N VAL A 530 9.98 -10.97 -32.82
CA VAL A 530 8.89 -11.78 -32.27
C VAL A 530 7.76 -11.79 -33.28
N ILE A 531 7.50 -12.96 -33.86
CA ILE A 531 6.60 -13.11 -35.02
C ILE A 531 5.65 -14.30 -34.90
N GLY A 532 4.68 -14.38 -35.80
CA GLY A 532 3.90 -15.60 -36.02
C GLY A 532 2.96 -16.00 -34.89
N GLY A 533 2.50 -15.05 -34.06
CA GLY A 533 1.57 -15.30 -32.96
C GLY A 533 2.23 -15.69 -31.64
N THR A 534 3.56 -15.62 -31.55
CA THR A 534 4.29 -16.02 -30.34
C THR A 534 4.15 -15.00 -29.24
N ARG A 535 4.04 -15.50 -28.01
CA ARG A 535 4.02 -14.67 -26.81
C ARG A 535 5.33 -14.82 -26.07
N VAL A 536 6.13 -13.77 -26.04
CA VAL A 536 7.46 -13.75 -25.42
C VAL A 536 7.45 -12.84 -24.21
N HIS A 537 8.06 -13.31 -23.12
CA HIS A 537 8.34 -12.50 -21.94
C HIS A 537 9.84 -12.53 -21.64
N VAL A 538 10.43 -11.37 -21.43
CA VAL A 538 11.84 -11.21 -21.05
C VAL A 538 11.89 -10.55 -19.68
N ASN A 539 12.35 -11.29 -18.66
CA ASN A 539 12.63 -10.78 -17.31
C ASN A 539 14.04 -10.20 -17.27
N GLY A 540 14.20 -9.10 -17.98
CA GLY A 540 15.41 -8.32 -18.09
C GLY A 540 15.27 -7.30 -19.23
N GLY A 541 16.25 -6.41 -19.34
CA GLY A 541 16.31 -5.48 -20.45
C GLY A 541 16.72 -6.18 -21.76
N ILE A 542 16.24 -5.67 -22.88
CA ILE A 542 16.79 -5.95 -24.21
C ILE A 542 17.75 -4.82 -24.57
N SER A 543 19.04 -5.14 -24.72
CA SER A 543 20.09 -4.17 -25.05
C SER A 543 20.91 -4.66 -26.23
N ILE A 544 20.59 -4.18 -27.42
CA ILE A 544 21.18 -4.65 -28.68
C ILE A 544 21.73 -3.49 -29.52
N GLY A 545 22.76 -3.75 -30.32
CA GLY A 545 23.45 -2.75 -31.12
C GLY A 545 24.85 -2.43 -30.61
N ALA A 546 25.63 -1.73 -31.45
CA ALA A 546 26.98 -1.30 -31.09
C ALA A 546 26.99 -0.23 -29.99
N SER A 547 28.18 0.26 -29.62
CA SER A 547 28.37 1.31 -28.60
C SER A 547 27.32 2.44 -28.75
N GLY A 548 26.53 2.64 -27.69
CA GLY A 548 25.41 3.59 -27.70
C GLY A 548 24.09 3.03 -28.24
N GLY A 549 23.96 1.70 -28.44
CA GLY A 549 22.74 1.04 -28.93
C GLY A 549 22.50 1.20 -30.44
N ALA A 550 23.46 1.74 -31.19
CA ALA A 550 23.25 2.02 -32.61
C ALA A 550 23.04 0.73 -33.42
N ASN A 551 22.17 0.79 -34.42
CA ASN A 551 21.88 -0.28 -35.40
C ASN A 551 21.28 -1.58 -34.83
N GLY A 552 20.85 -1.61 -33.57
CA GLY A 552 20.07 -2.72 -33.01
C GLY A 552 18.58 -2.58 -33.36
N ASN A 553 17.95 -3.65 -33.85
CA ASN A 553 16.57 -3.64 -34.30
C ASN A 553 15.72 -4.59 -33.47
N LEU A 554 14.64 -4.07 -32.86
CA LEU A 554 13.59 -4.90 -32.28
C LEU A 554 12.35 -4.87 -33.18
N VAL A 555 11.88 -6.05 -33.58
CA VAL A 555 10.70 -6.21 -34.42
C VAL A 555 9.67 -7.08 -33.69
N VAL A 556 8.45 -6.59 -33.54
CA VAL A 556 7.32 -7.37 -33.02
C VAL A 556 6.21 -7.27 -34.07
N SER A 557 5.89 -8.36 -34.75
CA SER A 557 5.02 -8.34 -35.91
C SER A 557 4.07 -9.52 -35.99
N GLY A 558 2.87 -9.28 -36.49
CA GLY A 558 1.86 -10.30 -36.77
C GLY A 558 0.82 -10.44 -35.68
N GLU A 559 -0.39 -10.80 -36.11
CA GLU A 559 -1.55 -10.92 -35.23
C GLU A 559 -1.29 -11.96 -34.12
N GLY A 560 -1.56 -11.57 -32.87
CA GLY A 560 -1.34 -12.41 -31.70
C GLY A 560 0.12 -12.45 -31.21
N SER A 561 1.08 -11.90 -31.97
CA SER A 561 2.46 -11.76 -31.50
C SER A 561 2.51 -10.73 -30.37
N ARG A 562 3.12 -11.12 -29.25
CA ARG A 562 3.23 -10.25 -28.08
C ARG A 562 4.61 -10.36 -27.46
N LEU A 563 5.23 -9.23 -27.17
CA LEU A 563 6.48 -9.16 -26.41
C LEU A 563 6.26 -8.34 -25.13
N VAL A 564 6.62 -8.90 -23.99
CA VAL A 564 6.71 -8.18 -22.71
C VAL A 564 8.17 -8.13 -22.28
N VAL A 565 8.63 -6.96 -21.87
CA VAL A 565 9.99 -6.75 -21.39
C VAL A 565 9.96 -6.04 -20.04
N ASP A 566 10.41 -6.76 -19.01
CA ASP A 566 10.44 -6.28 -17.63
C ASP A 566 11.88 -6.09 -17.18
N SER A 567 12.32 -4.84 -17.09
CA SER A 567 13.64 -4.51 -16.58
C SER A 567 13.55 -3.85 -15.21
N GLU A 568 14.12 -4.48 -14.19
CA GLU A 568 14.20 -3.88 -12.85
C GLU A 568 15.04 -2.59 -12.86
N ASN A 569 16.09 -2.56 -13.69
CA ASN A 569 17.07 -1.49 -13.75
C ASN A 569 17.26 -0.98 -15.18
N GLY A 570 17.41 0.34 -15.35
CA GLY A 570 17.78 0.92 -16.65
C GLY A 570 16.63 0.97 -17.66
N SER A 571 16.88 0.53 -18.90
CA SER A 571 15.88 0.56 -19.97
C SER A 571 15.28 -0.82 -20.20
N ALA A 572 13.98 -0.91 -20.45
CA ALA A 572 13.36 -2.16 -20.92
C ALA A 572 13.88 -2.50 -22.33
N PHE A 573 13.91 -1.54 -23.24
CA PHE A 573 14.63 -1.67 -24.51
C PHE A 573 15.67 -0.56 -24.70
N TYR A 574 16.87 -0.93 -25.15
CA TYR A 574 17.94 -0.03 -25.55
C TYR A 574 18.57 -0.52 -26.86
N GLY A 575 18.36 0.24 -27.93
CA GLY A 575 18.88 -0.11 -29.25
C GLY A 575 18.66 1.00 -30.27
N GLY A 576 18.65 0.64 -31.56
CA GLY A 576 18.57 1.58 -32.66
C GLY A 576 17.12 1.94 -32.99
N GLN A 577 16.28 0.93 -33.20
CA GLN A 577 14.87 1.12 -33.56
C GLN A 577 13.95 0.03 -32.98
N VAL A 578 12.66 0.37 -32.90
CA VAL A 578 11.57 -0.53 -32.54
C VAL A 578 10.48 -0.46 -33.59
N ILE A 579 10.04 -1.62 -34.08
CA ILE A 579 8.93 -1.76 -35.01
C ILE A 579 7.89 -2.69 -34.37
N VAL A 580 6.67 -2.18 -34.18
CA VAL A 580 5.50 -2.96 -33.76
C VAL A 580 4.46 -2.88 -34.87
N SER A 581 4.19 -3.98 -35.56
CA SER A 581 3.35 -3.98 -36.76
C SER A 581 2.36 -5.15 -36.83
N ASP A 582 1.38 -5.00 -37.71
CA ASP A 582 0.48 -6.06 -38.17
C ASP A 582 -0.32 -6.72 -37.03
N GLY A 583 -0.86 -5.92 -36.12
CA GLY A 583 -1.70 -6.37 -35.01
C GLY A 583 -0.93 -6.89 -33.78
N ALA A 584 0.38 -6.66 -33.72
CA ALA A 584 1.23 -7.09 -32.61
C ALA A 584 1.14 -6.17 -31.38
N GLU A 585 1.54 -6.70 -30.23
CA GLU A 585 1.62 -5.95 -28.96
C GLU A 585 3.03 -5.98 -28.35
N LEU A 586 3.56 -4.80 -28.00
CA LEU A 586 4.77 -4.63 -27.19
C LEU A 586 4.41 -3.98 -25.85
N ILE A 587 4.85 -4.58 -24.75
CA ILE A 587 4.73 -4.01 -23.41
C ILE A 587 6.12 -3.89 -22.81
N VAL A 588 6.47 -2.69 -22.34
CA VAL A 588 7.75 -2.40 -21.70
C VAL A 588 7.52 -1.83 -20.31
N ASN A 589 8.18 -2.43 -19.31
CA ASN A 589 8.16 -1.99 -17.93
C ASN A 589 9.60 -1.81 -17.44
N ALA A 590 9.90 -0.65 -16.87
CA ALA A 590 11.24 -0.32 -16.36
C ALA A 590 11.11 0.37 -15.00
N GLY A 591 11.56 -0.30 -13.93
CA GLY A 591 11.28 0.10 -12.54
C GLY A 591 11.64 1.55 -12.23
N SER A 592 12.87 1.97 -12.52
CA SER A 592 13.36 3.34 -12.30
C SER A 592 13.98 3.96 -13.56
N GLY A 593 13.46 3.63 -14.74
CA GLY A 593 14.12 4.04 -15.97
C GLY A 593 13.21 4.18 -17.19
N ARG A 594 13.74 3.80 -18.36
CA ARG A 594 13.16 4.15 -19.66
C ARG A 594 12.45 2.95 -20.26
N GLY A 595 11.28 3.13 -20.86
CA GLY A 595 10.60 2.06 -21.59
C GLY A 595 11.39 1.70 -22.84
N VAL A 596 11.22 2.49 -23.89
CA VAL A 596 11.96 2.32 -25.15
C VAL A 596 13.04 3.39 -25.26
N VAL A 597 14.28 3.01 -25.55
CA VAL A 597 15.35 3.91 -25.98
C VAL A 597 15.79 3.54 -27.40
N ALA A 598 15.56 4.46 -28.35
CA ALA A 598 15.92 4.31 -29.75
C ALA A 598 16.98 5.34 -30.15
N ASN A 599 18.21 4.89 -30.40
CA ASN A 599 19.38 5.72 -30.69
C ASN A 599 19.71 5.68 -32.18
N GLY A 600 19.37 6.77 -32.88
CA GLY A 600 19.62 6.94 -34.31
C GLY A 600 18.55 6.34 -35.23
N GLY A 601 17.60 5.58 -34.69
CA GLY A 601 16.49 4.96 -35.44
C GLY A 601 15.11 5.34 -34.90
N ASN A 602 14.08 4.67 -35.40
CA ASN A 602 12.67 5.06 -35.18
C ASN A 602 11.95 4.17 -34.17
N VAL A 603 10.86 4.68 -33.61
CA VAL A 603 9.84 3.86 -32.95
C VAL A 603 8.57 3.93 -33.79
N SER A 604 8.14 2.80 -34.34
CA SER A 604 6.99 2.72 -35.24
C SER A 604 5.95 1.73 -34.74
N ILE A 605 4.68 2.16 -34.67
CA ILE A 605 3.54 1.37 -34.21
C ILE A 605 2.45 1.49 -35.28
N THR A 606 2.24 0.42 -36.08
CA THR A 606 1.44 0.48 -37.31
C THR A 606 0.55 -0.74 -37.52
N ASN A 607 -0.41 -0.65 -38.44
CA ASN A 607 -1.30 -1.72 -38.88
C ASN A 607 -2.03 -2.41 -37.71
N GLY A 608 -2.74 -1.64 -36.88
CA GLY A 608 -3.54 -2.18 -35.77
C GLY A 608 -2.75 -2.57 -34.52
N SER A 609 -1.51 -2.09 -34.39
CA SER A 609 -0.59 -2.56 -33.34
C SER A 609 -0.64 -1.71 -32.08
N LYS A 610 -0.06 -2.23 -31.01
CA LYS A 610 -0.08 -1.59 -29.70
C LYS A 610 1.29 -1.59 -29.03
N LEU A 611 1.70 -0.44 -28.49
CA LEU A 611 2.83 -0.33 -27.58
C LEU A 611 2.34 0.23 -26.24
N THR A 612 2.66 -0.45 -25.14
CA THR A 612 2.38 0.00 -23.77
C THR A 612 3.69 0.21 -23.02
N ALA A 613 3.91 1.39 -22.45
CA ALA A 613 5.12 1.71 -21.71
C ALA A 613 4.82 2.24 -20.30
N ASN A 614 5.17 1.46 -19.28
CA ASN A 614 4.94 1.79 -17.86
C ASN A 614 6.27 2.14 -17.17
N CYS A 615 6.85 3.27 -17.54
CA CYS A 615 8.21 3.67 -17.14
C CYS A 615 8.27 5.18 -16.85
N GLU A 616 9.42 5.74 -16.43
CA GLU A 616 9.54 7.19 -16.23
C GLU A 616 9.38 7.95 -17.54
N TYR A 617 10.14 7.51 -18.56
CA TYR A 617 9.95 7.89 -19.95
C TYR A 617 9.32 6.71 -20.68
N GLY A 618 8.14 6.90 -21.26
CA GLY A 618 7.52 5.87 -22.09
C GLY A 618 8.40 5.53 -23.29
N VAL A 619 8.71 6.53 -24.11
CA VAL A 619 9.58 6.42 -25.28
C VAL A 619 10.63 7.54 -25.31
N TYR A 620 11.90 7.20 -25.48
CA TYR A 620 13.02 8.14 -25.60
C TYR A 620 13.75 7.89 -26.93
N ILE A 621 13.80 8.88 -27.81
CA ILE A 621 14.36 8.73 -29.17
C ILE A 621 15.43 9.79 -29.39
N GLN A 622 16.60 9.39 -29.86
CA GLN A 622 17.66 10.30 -30.25
C GLN A 622 17.87 10.27 -31.76
N ASN A 623 17.72 11.42 -32.42
CA ASN A 623 17.85 11.61 -33.88
C ASN A 623 16.91 10.77 -34.77
N GLY A 624 15.91 10.12 -34.19
CA GLY A 624 14.89 9.36 -34.89
C GLY A 624 13.55 10.07 -35.02
N SER A 625 12.51 9.25 -35.17
CA SER A 625 11.11 9.66 -35.18
C SER A 625 10.20 8.68 -34.43
N LEU A 626 9.08 9.19 -33.92
CA LEU A 626 7.97 8.40 -33.39
C LEU A 626 6.82 8.42 -34.39
N VAL A 627 6.37 7.24 -34.82
CA VAL A 627 5.28 7.07 -35.79
C VAL A 627 4.23 6.14 -35.19
N VAL A 628 3.01 6.64 -35.06
CA VAL A 628 1.82 5.85 -34.72
C VAL A 628 0.80 6.10 -35.82
N ASP A 629 0.24 5.06 -36.44
CA ASP A 629 -0.80 5.25 -37.46
C ASP A 629 -2.21 5.33 -36.87
N GLU A 630 -3.21 5.60 -37.71
CA GLU A 630 -4.60 5.83 -37.29
C GLU A 630 -5.31 4.59 -36.72
N THR A 631 -4.71 3.41 -36.90
CA THR A 631 -5.25 2.13 -36.45
C THR A 631 -4.56 1.60 -35.20
N SER A 632 -3.46 2.23 -34.80
CA SER A 632 -2.55 1.73 -33.77
C SER A 632 -2.62 2.59 -32.51
N THR A 633 -2.07 2.07 -31.40
CA THR A 633 -2.17 2.72 -30.09
C THR A 633 -0.84 2.76 -29.36
N LEU A 634 -0.51 3.92 -28.79
CA LEU A 634 0.60 4.11 -27.86
C LEU A 634 0.04 4.45 -26.48
N ILE A 635 0.18 3.53 -25.53
CA ILE A 635 -0.19 3.74 -24.13
C ILE A 635 1.08 4.02 -23.34
N THR A 636 1.09 5.09 -22.55
CA THR A 636 2.22 5.40 -21.67
C THR A 636 1.73 5.76 -20.27
N ASN A 637 2.46 5.35 -19.24
CA ASN A 637 2.24 5.77 -17.86
C ASN A 637 3.45 6.54 -17.33
N GLY A 638 3.94 7.47 -18.15
CA GLY A 638 5.18 8.23 -17.93
C GLY A 638 5.14 9.08 -16.66
N THR A 639 5.99 8.81 -15.67
CA THR A 639 6.12 9.71 -14.50
C THR A 639 6.90 10.98 -14.83
N MET A 640 7.78 10.92 -15.84
CA MET A 640 8.54 12.05 -16.35
C MET A 640 7.93 12.59 -17.64
N ALA A 641 7.75 11.75 -18.66
CA ALA A 641 7.08 12.13 -19.91
C ALA A 641 6.56 10.91 -20.68
N PRO A 642 5.47 11.04 -21.45
CA PRO A 642 5.00 9.98 -22.35
C PRO A 642 6.06 9.66 -23.41
N PHE A 643 6.68 10.70 -23.99
CA PHE A 643 7.82 10.56 -24.88
C PHE A 643 8.79 11.74 -24.80
N CYS A 644 10.04 11.54 -25.21
CA CYS A 644 11.03 12.57 -25.46
C CYS A 644 11.77 12.26 -26.76
N ILE A 645 11.71 13.17 -27.73
CA ILE A 645 12.48 13.04 -28.98
C ILE A 645 13.53 14.14 -29.01
N VAL A 646 14.79 13.73 -29.06
CA VAL A 646 15.96 14.61 -29.10
C VAL A 646 16.42 14.73 -30.55
N ASP A 647 16.23 15.90 -31.12
CA ASP A 647 16.89 16.28 -32.37
C ASP A 647 18.23 16.95 -32.03
N THR A 648 19.32 16.23 -32.25
CA THR A 648 20.67 16.78 -31.98
C THR A 648 21.16 17.71 -33.07
N THR A 649 20.43 17.87 -34.18
CA THR A 649 20.75 18.86 -35.22
C THR A 649 20.19 20.24 -34.89
N GLY A 650 19.05 20.28 -34.19
CA GLY A 650 18.35 21.52 -33.84
C GLY A 650 17.47 22.08 -34.97
N ASP A 651 17.40 21.39 -36.10
CA ASP A 651 16.81 21.90 -37.34
C ASP A 651 15.57 21.10 -37.79
N LYS A 652 15.27 19.94 -37.19
CA LYS A 652 14.12 19.12 -37.58
C LYS A 652 12.80 19.77 -37.19
N SER A 653 11.87 19.77 -38.11
CA SER A 653 10.47 20.13 -37.87
C SER A 653 9.69 19.03 -37.15
N GLN A 654 8.53 19.37 -36.58
CA GLN A 654 7.66 18.40 -35.89
C GLN A 654 7.31 17.20 -36.79
N SER A 655 6.98 17.44 -38.07
CA SER A 655 6.61 16.39 -39.02
C SER A 655 7.75 15.42 -39.37
N GLU A 656 9.01 15.81 -39.10
CA GLU A 656 10.17 14.94 -39.33
C GLU A 656 10.49 14.06 -38.12
N VAL A 657 10.02 14.44 -36.93
CA VAL A 657 10.27 13.69 -35.68
C VAL A 657 9.04 12.97 -35.15
N LEU A 658 7.84 13.38 -35.56
CA LEU A 658 6.60 12.91 -34.96
C LEU A 658 5.47 12.82 -35.98
N SER A 659 4.86 11.64 -36.05
CA SER A 659 3.61 11.39 -36.77
C SER A 659 2.62 10.72 -35.83
N LEU A 660 1.70 11.52 -35.28
CA LEU A 660 0.59 11.07 -34.44
C LEU A 660 -0.73 11.59 -35.06
N PRO A 661 -1.65 10.72 -35.51
CA PRO A 661 -2.91 11.12 -36.14
C PRO A 661 -3.87 11.77 -35.13
N PHE A 662 -3.74 11.38 -33.86
CA PHE A 662 -4.53 11.91 -32.75
C PHE A 662 -3.59 12.27 -31.60
N ILE A 663 -3.96 13.33 -30.88
CA ILE A 663 -3.36 13.68 -29.59
C ILE A 663 -4.48 13.73 -28.54
N PRO A 664 -4.21 13.33 -27.28
CA PRO A 664 -5.21 13.36 -26.21
C PRO A 664 -5.83 14.74 -26.02
N GLU A 665 -7.11 14.78 -25.66
CA GLU A 665 -7.80 16.04 -25.38
C GLU A 665 -7.10 16.83 -24.26
N GLY A 666 -7.04 18.16 -24.42
CA GLY A 666 -6.39 19.04 -23.44
C GLY A 666 -4.86 18.98 -23.44
N THR A 667 -4.24 18.37 -24.46
CA THR A 667 -2.79 18.30 -24.62
C THR A 667 -2.31 18.99 -25.92
N ALA A 668 -1.02 19.25 -26.01
CA ALA A 668 -0.36 19.77 -27.21
C ALA A 668 1.06 19.22 -27.32
N ILE A 669 1.56 19.07 -28.55
CA ILE A 669 2.97 18.77 -28.81
C ILE A 669 3.73 20.10 -28.88
N THR A 670 4.87 20.16 -28.22
CA THR A 670 5.79 21.31 -28.33
C THR A 670 7.24 20.83 -28.26
N TYR A 671 8.17 21.74 -28.54
CA TYR A 671 9.57 21.55 -28.23
C TYR A 671 10.13 22.66 -27.33
N VAL A 672 11.29 22.37 -26.75
CA VAL A 672 12.17 23.35 -26.12
C VAL A 672 13.57 23.19 -26.72
N THR A 673 14.24 24.31 -26.99
CA THR A 673 15.63 24.31 -27.40
C THR A 673 16.51 24.31 -26.15
N GLY A 674 17.47 23.38 -26.11
CA GLY A 674 18.50 23.32 -25.08
C GLY A 674 19.31 24.59 -24.95
N THR A 675 20.06 24.70 -23.87
CA THR A 675 20.90 25.88 -23.56
C THR A 675 22.37 25.51 -23.35
N MET A 676 22.70 24.22 -23.29
CA MET A 676 24.06 23.78 -22.97
C MET A 676 25.01 23.97 -24.16
N GLU A 677 25.81 25.04 -24.09
CA GLU A 677 26.92 25.29 -25.02
C GLU A 677 28.05 24.28 -24.76
N GLY A 678 28.43 23.48 -25.77
CA GLY A 678 29.57 22.54 -25.70
C GLY A 678 29.36 21.16 -26.33
N TYR A 679 28.12 20.79 -26.67
CA TYR A 679 27.77 19.45 -27.20
C TYR A 679 27.31 19.45 -28.67
N GLY A 680 27.71 20.48 -29.44
CA GLY A 680 27.30 20.67 -30.83
C GLY A 680 26.27 21.79 -31.00
N PRO A 681 25.46 21.78 -32.08
CA PRO A 681 24.35 22.72 -32.23
C PRO A 681 23.33 22.55 -31.09
N LEU A 682 22.54 23.59 -30.84
CA LEU A 682 21.48 23.55 -29.82
C LEU A 682 20.48 22.45 -30.18
N ARG A 683 20.18 21.58 -29.21
CA ARG A 683 19.30 20.42 -29.41
C ARG A 683 17.84 20.83 -29.20
N ASN A 684 16.93 20.28 -30.00
CA ASN A 684 15.49 20.42 -29.75
C ASN A 684 14.95 19.18 -29.07
N TYR A 685 14.19 19.37 -27.99
CA TYR A 685 13.55 18.31 -27.22
C TYR A 685 12.04 18.39 -27.38
N TRP A 686 11.45 17.39 -28.01
CA TRP A 686 10.01 17.34 -28.30
C TRP A 686 9.27 16.44 -27.30
N SER A 687 8.11 16.88 -26.83
CA SER A 687 7.26 16.10 -25.93
C SER A 687 5.79 16.56 -25.98
N LEU A 688 4.94 15.88 -25.21
CA LEU A 688 3.54 16.21 -24.98
C LEU A 688 3.38 17.02 -23.69
N ILE A 689 2.67 18.14 -23.76
CA ILE A 689 2.38 19.03 -22.63
C ILE A 689 0.86 19.25 -22.48
N PRO A 690 0.38 19.69 -21.31
CA PRO A 690 -0.97 20.23 -21.19
C PRO A 690 -1.17 21.44 -22.11
N LEU A 691 -2.38 21.63 -22.64
CA LEU A 691 -2.71 22.74 -23.53
C LEU A 691 -2.44 24.09 -22.83
N GLY A 692 -1.62 24.92 -23.46
CA GLY A 692 -1.18 26.21 -22.90
C GLY A 692 -0.03 26.11 -21.88
N GLY A 693 0.48 24.90 -21.62
CA GLY A 693 1.68 24.68 -20.82
C GLY A 693 2.97 25.10 -21.52
N THR A 694 4.09 24.96 -20.81
CA THR A 694 5.44 25.23 -21.34
C THR A 694 6.35 24.04 -21.06
N LEU A 695 7.16 23.67 -22.04
CA LEU A 695 8.18 22.63 -21.88
C LEU A 695 9.52 23.26 -21.49
N ALA A 696 10.21 22.64 -20.54
CA ALA A 696 11.58 23.00 -20.19
C ALA A 696 12.46 21.76 -20.04
N VAL A 697 13.75 21.91 -20.34
CA VAL A 697 14.77 20.85 -20.28
C VAL A 697 15.89 21.23 -19.32
N SER A 698 16.42 20.24 -18.61
CA SER A 698 17.62 20.35 -17.78
C SER A 698 18.40 19.03 -17.79
N GLY A 699 19.63 19.03 -17.26
CA GLY A 699 20.48 17.84 -17.27
C GLY A 699 20.86 17.41 -18.69
N GLU A 700 21.14 18.35 -19.59
CA GLU A 700 21.41 18.04 -21.01
C GLU A 700 22.72 17.25 -21.24
N ASN A 701 23.55 17.11 -20.21
CA ASN A 701 24.74 16.27 -20.18
C ASN A 701 24.48 14.84 -19.68
N SER A 702 23.23 14.50 -19.36
CA SER A 702 22.80 13.15 -19.02
C SER A 702 21.78 12.63 -20.04
N GLU A 703 21.84 11.34 -20.33
CA GLU A 703 20.84 10.64 -21.15
C GLU A 703 20.15 9.58 -20.26
N PRO A 704 18.85 9.73 -19.95
CA PRO A 704 17.92 10.73 -20.50
C PRO A 704 18.13 12.13 -19.88
N VAL A 705 17.71 13.15 -20.62
CA VAL A 705 17.57 14.52 -20.07
C VAL A 705 16.40 14.56 -19.08
N THR A 706 16.26 15.64 -18.30
CA THR A 706 15.09 15.86 -17.45
C THR A 706 14.14 16.86 -18.09
N LEU A 707 12.92 16.43 -18.42
CA LEU A 707 11.84 17.30 -18.92
C LEU A 707 10.90 17.73 -17.79
N THR A 708 10.43 18.97 -17.87
CA THR A 708 9.40 19.52 -16.97
C THR A 708 8.31 20.21 -17.76
N GLY A 709 7.08 20.19 -17.24
CA GLY A 709 5.89 20.72 -17.92
C GLY A 709 5.21 19.73 -18.87
N THR A 710 5.71 18.50 -18.95
CA THR A 710 5.13 17.37 -19.69
C THR A 710 3.85 16.84 -19.04
N VAL A 711 3.01 16.17 -19.83
CA VAL A 711 1.92 15.33 -19.30
C VAL A 711 2.52 14.16 -18.55
N ARG A 712 1.89 13.74 -17.45
CA ARG A 712 2.33 12.63 -16.59
C ARG A 712 1.18 11.68 -16.28
N GLY A 713 1.52 10.44 -15.97
CA GLY A 713 0.55 9.37 -15.69
C GLY A 713 0.03 8.72 -16.97
N LEU A 714 -1.11 8.04 -16.86
CA LEU A 714 -1.70 7.28 -17.96
C LEU A 714 -2.16 8.20 -19.10
N VAL A 715 -1.61 7.97 -20.29
CA VAL A 715 -1.94 8.64 -21.56
C VAL A 715 -2.12 7.55 -22.63
N THR A 716 -3.09 7.72 -23.51
CA THR A 716 -3.43 6.79 -24.61
C THR A 716 -3.59 7.52 -25.91
#